data_AF-A0A2H0QJA2-F1
#
_entry.id   AF-A0A2H0QJA2-F1
#
_cell.length_a   1.000
_cell.length_b   1.000
_cell.length_c   1.000
_cell.angle_alpha   90.00
_cell.angle_beta   90.00
_cell.angle_gamma   90.00
#
_symmetry.space_group_name_H-M   'P 1'
#
loop_
_entity.id
_entity.type
_entity.pdbx_description
1 polymer ?
#
loop_
_entity_poly.entity_id
_entity_poly.type
_entity_poly.pdbx_seq_one_letter_code
_entity_poly.pdbx_strand_id
1 'polypeptide(L)'
;MAPVALRHSKSGPIVDSFMKKIRTKIIQNQGGQITIFLGLSMVLILTFVAFIVNVGLFVKAKINLQNAVDASAYAGASVQARQLSNISYLNWEIRNTYKEWMFKYYVLGQKGLTQKFDAQFSGGATKMNFRLDTFYKASDGAYFDSSVFDKYNVPSICIHFGSPHNICGIASVPGLPRFETLGISGISEENESFLNAIVKTKANDCSTRTNLNFGTAMMWAFGDGKGDLFPDIPQIGASRPGAWPQAFELGIRMRNLESIVNFPPVKNGICADPSVGCPNAVIDLLNRYQFGPQVERVSKAFYSGFRNLGGRAYEQDCNGAQGAQSNMACSFTLYELSPSDFQVQPNSLSGFLLPTDADSDSFFNKRYLDLIAYPVNLVNFYSMFLSQTTDFKNSATKSEADCGIIKTALPIPAYLMGFTKNPNVMTYYAVKGKAKFVGLMFPFKDQTGIELTAYAGAKPFGGRIGPRIFAHEPTRNPTMIKPRNQGNYLLSSSYLSGLQPNLTSGFKPGLPIPIEEEFWVRTDSEAVGGSPTSSNKPKFAVPNIYYDFLNGTELNLEVNKLGSVEILKEANTWTEAYEQNQEDRGLFNRIQFEQFWNLQANSGSGTNNAVMSADQVEDSIKRARAPTKYDSLNYLIPSFADANTAGNNPFDTNPSFINQSSRANEVKYMIYAPLFGTFFPHNREIQGIKNEVTQYLTYNETAITTFNDSLKAVADAMIADSAGAKSPDAYVEAAKTIYNEPLDVVGAPTDPQCQKLSLAQQFNQFFKGVGEQCGIKPIKEYMESYLDEQRSANGEYQNYYTTSFLRLNQGETPPFDPNILMSAYSPGRRQGAEPNGTMITPSGVDLGIARRNVYSTKFVPVNDFLIRPVTGSGIMTLGLLHENDQSTVPDVTGLNIENKLLPDDLTEYSSIDF
;
A
#
# COMPACT_ATOMS: atom_id res chain seq x y z
N MET A 1 120.31 -33.70 -28.35
CA MET A 1 121.75 -33.52 -28.66
C MET A 1 122.16 -32.14 -28.18
N ALA A 2 123.29 -32.09 -27.47
CA ALA A 2 123.86 -30.97 -26.70
C ALA A 2 124.43 -29.83 -27.59
N PRO A 3 125.17 -28.83 -27.07
CA PRO A 3 125.25 -28.15 -25.75
C PRO A 3 125.10 -26.60 -25.92
N VAL A 4 125.16 -25.69 -24.94
CA VAL A 4 126.35 -25.04 -24.32
C VAL A 4 125.80 -23.84 -23.52
N ALA A 5 125.87 -23.79 -22.19
CA ALA A 5 126.96 -23.24 -21.35
C ALA A 5 127.16 -21.70 -21.49
N LEU A 6 126.87 -20.90 -20.46
CA LEU A 6 127.79 -20.41 -19.42
C LEU A 6 127.93 -18.87 -19.54
N ARG A 7 127.59 -18.07 -18.52
CA ARG A 7 128.49 -17.70 -17.40
C ARG A 7 127.97 -16.48 -16.61
N HIS A 8 127.97 -16.66 -15.29
CA HIS A 8 128.25 -15.72 -14.20
C HIS A 8 128.03 -14.20 -14.38
N SER A 9 127.30 -13.59 -13.44
CA SER A 9 127.95 -12.91 -12.28
C SER A 9 126.94 -12.16 -11.39
N LYS A 10 126.91 -12.57 -10.11
CA LYS A 10 126.76 -11.77 -8.88
C LYS A 10 125.54 -10.84 -8.69
N SER A 11 124.55 -11.40 -7.99
CA SER A 11 123.89 -10.92 -6.75
C SER A 11 124.00 -9.43 -6.31
N GLY A 12 122.83 -8.77 -6.29
CA GLY A 12 122.33 -7.83 -5.24
C GLY A 12 122.57 -6.33 -5.49
N PRO A 13 121.70 -5.39 -5.03
CA PRO A 13 120.37 -5.48 -4.40
C PRO A 13 119.35 -4.51 -5.08
N ILE A 14 118.62 -4.93 -6.11
CA ILE A 14 117.62 -4.06 -6.79
C ILE A 14 116.17 -4.43 -6.42
N VAL A 15 115.96 -5.59 -5.79
CA VAL A 15 114.61 -6.13 -5.53
C VAL A 15 113.96 -5.50 -4.28
N ASP A 16 114.74 -5.07 -3.29
CA ASP A 16 114.19 -4.48 -2.06
C ASP A 16 113.73 -3.02 -2.22
N SER A 17 114.27 -2.27 -3.18
CA SER A 17 113.82 -0.90 -3.48
C SER A 17 112.53 -0.89 -4.32
N PHE A 18 112.37 -1.88 -5.21
CA PHE A 18 111.20 -1.98 -6.07
C PHE A 18 109.97 -2.51 -5.33
N MET A 19 110.14 -3.50 -4.43
CA MET A 19 109.05 -4.01 -3.60
C MET A 19 108.61 -3.03 -2.50
N LYS A 20 109.51 -2.17 -2.00
CA LYS A 20 109.12 -1.08 -1.07
C LYS A 20 108.30 0.00 -1.79
N LYS A 21 108.63 0.35 -3.03
CA LYS A 21 107.83 1.30 -3.84
C LYS A 21 106.45 0.77 -4.24
N ILE A 22 106.26 -0.55 -4.35
CA ILE A 22 104.94 -1.14 -4.64
C ILE A 22 104.11 -1.31 -3.36
N ARG A 23 104.73 -1.67 -2.21
CA ARG A 23 104.00 -1.80 -0.93
C ARG A 23 103.49 -0.47 -0.35
N THR A 24 104.15 0.66 -0.64
CA THR A 24 103.66 1.98 -0.19
C THR A 24 102.69 2.64 -1.18
N LYS A 25 102.55 2.14 -2.41
CA LYS A 25 101.62 2.70 -3.41
C LYS A 25 100.23 2.08 -3.40
N ILE A 26 100.03 0.98 -2.68
CA ILE A 26 98.72 0.32 -2.50
C ILE A 26 97.98 0.83 -1.24
N ILE A 27 98.62 1.69 -0.41
CA ILE A 27 98.00 2.23 0.83
C ILE A 27 97.51 3.68 0.70
N GLN A 28 97.68 4.36 -0.45
CA GLN A 28 97.14 5.72 -0.64
C GLN A 28 96.43 5.89 -1.98
N ASN A 29 95.26 5.25 -2.09
CA ASN A 29 94.22 5.73 -3.00
C ASN A 29 92.83 5.59 -2.35
N GLN A 30 92.66 6.20 -1.17
CA GLN A 30 91.36 6.35 -0.51
C GLN A 30 90.56 7.57 -1.03
N GLY A 31 91.08 8.31 -2.00
CA GLY A 31 90.48 9.54 -2.53
C GLY A 31 89.18 9.39 -3.32
N GLY A 32 88.72 8.17 -3.60
CA GLY A 32 87.45 7.90 -4.28
C GLY A 32 86.49 6.99 -3.51
N GLN A 33 86.91 6.38 -2.40
CA GLN A 33 86.05 5.49 -1.61
C GLN A 33 84.95 6.27 -0.90
N ILE A 34 85.27 7.47 -0.38
CA ILE A 34 84.28 8.37 0.20
C ILE A 34 83.29 8.84 -0.88
N THR A 35 83.73 9.10 -2.11
CA THR A 35 82.84 9.51 -3.22
C THR A 35 81.93 8.38 -3.68
N ILE A 36 82.43 7.14 -3.79
CA ILE A 36 81.61 5.97 -4.14
C ILE A 36 80.64 5.64 -3.00
N PHE A 37 81.11 5.71 -1.75
CA PHE A 37 80.25 5.50 -0.57
C PHE A 37 79.16 6.58 -0.48
N LEU A 38 79.50 7.84 -0.74
CA LEU A 38 78.55 8.95 -0.70
C LEU A 38 77.60 8.91 -1.91
N GLY A 39 78.07 8.49 -3.08
CA GLY A 39 77.23 8.22 -4.26
C GLY A 39 76.23 7.09 -4.03
N LEU A 40 76.68 5.95 -3.49
CA LEU A 40 75.81 4.83 -3.11
C LEU A 40 74.83 5.22 -1.99
N SER A 41 75.29 5.94 -0.97
CA SER A 41 74.43 6.42 0.12
C SER A 41 73.39 7.43 -0.38
N MET A 42 73.76 8.31 -1.31
CA MET A 42 72.82 9.27 -1.90
C MET A 42 71.77 8.58 -2.77
N VAL A 43 72.16 7.60 -3.59
CA VAL A 43 71.21 6.78 -4.36
C VAL A 43 70.25 6.03 -3.43
N LEU A 44 70.79 5.44 -2.35
CA LEU A 44 69.99 4.73 -1.35
C LEU A 44 68.99 5.67 -0.67
N ILE A 45 69.42 6.85 -0.20
CA ILE A 45 68.53 7.85 0.41
C ILE A 45 67.45 8.30 -0.60
N LEU A 46 67.82 8.59 -1.85
CA LEU A 46 66.86 8.97 -2.89
C LEU A 46 65.82 7.86 -3.16
N THR A 47 66.25 6.59 -3.20
CA THR A 47 65.31 5.47 -3.36
C THR A 47 64.37 5.31 -2.16
N PHE A 48 64.84 5.52 -0.93
CA PHE A 48 63.98 5.50 0.25
C PHE A 48 62.98 6.64 0.28
N VAL A 49 63.41 7.86 -0.08
CA VAL A 49 62.50 9.02 -0.19
C VAL A 49 61.45 8.77 -1.27
N ALA A 50 61.86 8.29 -2.45
CA ALA A 50 60.93 7.94 -3.53
C ALA A 50 59.93 6.85 -3.11
N PHE A 51 60.38 5.84 -2.37
CA PHE A 51 59.51 4.79 -1.82
C PHE A 51 58.49 5.36 -0.82
N ILE A 52 58.93 6.17 0.16
CA ILE A 52 58.05 6.79 1.16
C ILE A 52 56.99 7.68 0.48
N VAL A 53 57.40 8.48 -0.52
CA VAL A 53 56.48 9.33 -1.28
C VAL A 53 55.47 8.48 -2.06
N ASN A 54 55.90 7.42 -2.75
CA ASN A 54 55.01 6.52 -3.48
C ASN A 54 54.01 5.81 -2.53
N VAL A 55 54.44 5.36 -1.36
CA VAL A 55 53.55 4.76 -0.34
C VAL A 55 52.55 5.79 0.18
N GLY A 56 52.97 7.01 0.45
CA GLY A 56 52.07 8.10 0.88
C GLY A 56 51.01 8.43 -0.17
N LEU A 57 51.40 8.50 -1.45
CA LEU A 57 50.47 8.72 -2.56
C LEU A 57 49.53 7.53 -2.76
N PHE A 58 50.01 6.30 -2.58
CA PHE A 58 49.20 5.08 -2.66
C PHE A 58 48.12 5.03 -1.57
N VAL A 59 48.48 5.32 -0.31
CA VAL A 59 47.51 5.38 0.81
C VAL A 59 46.47 6.47 0.55
N LYS A 60 46.90 7.65 0.09
CA LYS A 60 45.97 8.73 -0.30
C LYS A 60 45.02 8.30 -1.42
N ALA A 61 45.54 7.65 -2.46
CA ALA A 61 44.73 7.13 -3.56
C ALA A 61 43.70 6.10 -3.06
N LYS A 62 44.11 5.20 -2.17
CA LYS A 62 43.21 4.20 -1.56
C LYS A 62 42.09 4.84 -0.73
N ILE A 63 42.41 5.84 0.11
CA ILE A 63 41.41 6.59 0.89
C ILE A 63 40.44 7.33 -0.03
N ASN A 64 40.95 7.98 -1.08
CA ASN A 64 40.11 8.66 -2.06
C ASN A 64 39.18 7.69 -2.79
N LEU A 65 39.67 6.48 -3.14
CA LEU A 65 38.83 5.43 -3.72
C LEU A 65 37.74 4.99 -2.73
N GLN A 66 38.09 4.76 -1.47
CA GLN A 66 37.10 4.36 -0.46
C GLN A 66 36.01 5.44 -0.32
N ASN A 67 36.40 6.71 -0.15
CA ASN A 67 35.44 7.81 -0.07
C ASN A 67 34.53 7.91 -1.30
N ALA A 68 35.07 7.65 -2.50
CA ALA A 68 34.30 7.63 -3.73
C ALA A 68 33.32 6.47 -3.81
N VAL A 69 33.72 5.27 -3.37
CA VAL A 69 32.85 4.09 -3.34
C VAL A 69 31.78 4.23 -2.25
N ASP A 70 32.12 4.80 -1.10
CA ASP A 70 31.16 5.15 -0.04
C ASP A 70 30.12 6.16 -0.56
N ALA A 71 30.56 7.23 -1.23
CA ALA A 71 29.66 8.20 -1.85
C ALA A 71 28.79 7.57 -2.96
N SER A 72 29.30 6.57 -3.68
CA SER A 72 28.55 5.80 -4.67
C SER A 72 27.46 4.95 -4.02
N ALA A 73 27.79 4.23 -2.95
CA ALA A 73 26.84 3.42 -2.18
C ALA A 73 25.75 4.30 -1.58
N TYR A 74 26.12 5.42 -0.97
CA TYR A 74 25.18 6.38 -0.38
C TYR A 74 24.24 6.97 -1.43
N ALA A 75 24.74 7.35 -2.61
CA ALA A 75 23.94 7.90 -3.70
C ALA A 75 22.97 6.87 -4.31
N GLY A 76 23.39 5.61 -4.50
CA GLY A 76 22.48 4.57 -4.98
C GLY A 76 21.39 4.22 -3.95
N ALA A 77 21.77 4.14 -2.67
CA ALA A 77 20.83 3.94 -1.57
C ALA A 77 19.84 5.11 -1.44
N SER A 78 20.27 6.37 -1.64
CA SER A 78 19.36 7.51 -1.57
C SER A 78 18.31 7.50 -2.70
N VAL A 79 18.66 7.02 -3.90
CA VAL A 79 17.69 6.79 -4.97
C VAL A 79 16.68 5.71 -4.59
N GLN A 80 17.14 4.59 -4.03
CA GLN A 80 16.24 3.55 -3.51
C GLN A 80 15.31 4.10 -2.43
N ALA A 81 15.82 4.90 -1.49
CA ALA A 81 15.01 5.54 -0.46
C ALA A 81 13.92 6.45 -1.04
N ARG A 82 14.23 7.23 -2.10
CA ARG A 82 13.24 8.04 -2.80
C ARG A 82 12.16 7.19 -3.46
N GLN A 83 12.51 6.06 -4.07
CA GLN A 83 11.51 5.17 -4.65
C GLN A 83 10.62 4.52 -3.58
N LEU A 84 11.19 4.16 -2.43
CA LEU A 84 10.41 3.70 -1.27
C LEU A 84 9.44 4.78 -0.77
N SER A 85 9.81 6.07 -0.84
CA SER A 85 8.89 7.16 -0.53
C SER A 85 7.71 7.25 -1.50
N ASN A 86 7.95 7.10 -2.82
CA ASN A 86 6.87 7.08 -3.81
C ASN A 86 5.89 5.93 -3.55
N ILE A 87 6.41 4.75 -3.22
CA ILE A 87 5.62 3.56 -2.81
C ILE A 87 4.79 3.88 -1.56
N SER A 88 5.39 4.52 -0.55
CA SER A 88 4.67 4.92 0.66
C SER A 88 3.57 5.96 0.41
N TYR A 89 3.80 6.94 -0.47
CA TYR A 89 2.77 7.92 -0.85
C TYR A 89 1.59 7.25 -1.52
N LEU A 90 1.84 6.27 -2.38
CA LEU A 90 0.79 5.51 -3.04
C LEU A 90 -0.03 4.67 -2.04
N ASN A 91 0.62 4.09 -1.03
CA ASN A 91 -0.08 3.33 -0.01
C ASN A 91 -0.95 4.23 0.89
N TRP A 92 -0.51 5.47 1.13
CA TRP A 92 -1.35 6.50 1.75
C TRP A 92 -2.58 6.85 0.88
N GLU A 93 -2.44 6.87 -0.45
CA GLU A 93 -3.60 7.05 -1.34
C GLU A 93 -4.58 5.88 -1.34
N ILE A 94 -4.09 4.64 -1.21
CA ILE A 94 -4.96 3.47 -1.01
C ILE A 94 -5.77 3.65 0.27
N ARG A 95 -5.13 4.13 1.34
CA ARG A 95 -5.81 4.49 2.58
C ARG A 95 -6.83 5.62 2.39
N ASN A 96 -6.51 6.69 1.66
CA ASN A 96 -7.45 7.79 1.39
C ASN A 96 -8.69 7.32 0.63
N THR A 97 -8.52 6.40 -0.30
CA THR A 97 -9.62 5.74 -1.03
C THR A 97 -10.53 4.97 -0.08
N TYR A 98 -9.94 4.23 0.86
CA TYR A 98 -10.70 3.54 1.91
C TYR A 98 -11.44 4.50 2.85
N LYS A 99 -10.82 5.62 3.27
CA LYS A 99 -11.48 6.67 4.07
C LYS A 99 -12.70 7.25 3.36
N GLU A 100 -12.54 7.61 2.08
CA GLU A 100 -13.65 8.12 1.25
C GLU A 100 -14.81 7.11 1.19
N TRP A 101 -14.49 5.84 0.99
CA TRP A 101 -15.50 4.79 0.93
C TRP A 101 -16.22 4.57 2.26
N MET A 102 -15.48 4.55 3.37
CA MET A 102 -16.06 4.49 4.71
C MET A 102 -16.94 5.71 5.00
N PHE A 103 -16.60 6.89 4.49
CA PHE A 103 -17.42 8.09 4.66
C PHE A 103 -18.75 7.96 3.94
N LYS A 104 -18.71 7.50 2.68
CA LYS A 104 -19.91 7.18 1.91
C LYS A 104 -20.77 6.16 2.69
N TYR A 105 -20.17 5.06 3.16
CA TYR A 105 -20.89 3.98 3.84
C TYR A 105 -21.48 4.36 5.22
N TYR A 106 -20.65 4.85 6.14
CA TYR A 106 -21.02 5.11 7.54
C TYR A 106 -21.67 6.48 7.77
N VAL A 107 -21.42 7.47 6.90
CA VAL A 107 -21.94 8.82 7.10
C VAL A 107 -23.06 9.13 6.11
N LEU A 108 -22.82 9.02 4.81
CA LEU A 108 -23.84 9.30 3.80
C LEU A 108 -24.93 8.23 3.78
N GLY A 109 -24.56 6.95 3.90
CA GLY A 109 -25.50 5.83 3.97
C GLY A 109 -26.36 5.81 5.23
N GLN A 110 -25.93 6.50 6.31
CA GLN A 110 -26.63 6.55 7.61
C GLN A 110 -27.38 7.86 7.85
N LYS A 111 -27.60 8.68 6.82
CA LYS A 111 -28.35 9.95 6.97
C LYS A 111 -29.75 9.76 7.53
N GLY A 112 -30.33 8.58 7.32
CA GLY A 112 -31.60 8.19 7.94
C GLY A 112 -31.59 8.15 9.48
N LEU A 113 -30.42 8.07 10.13
CA LEU A 113 -30.28 7.95 11.59
C LEU A 113 -29.81 9.25 12.26
N THR A 114 -29.84 10.38 11.56
CA THR A 114 -29.30 11.67 12.05
C THR A 114 -29.81 12.05 13.45
N GLN A 115 -31.12 12.01 13.68
CA GLN A 115 -31.71 12.37 14.99
C GLN A 115 -31.21 11.49 16.13
N LYS A 116 -30.99 10.20 15.84
CA LYS A 116 -30.45 9.24 16.81
C LYS A 116 -29.00 9.56 17.14
N PHE A 117 -28.19 9.86 16.13
CA PHE A 117 -26.79 10.23 16.35
C PHE A 117 -26.67 11.54 17.14
N ASP A 118 -27.47 12.56 16.81
CA ASP A 118 -27.52 13.81 17.59
C ASP A 118 -27.87 13.55 19.07
N ALA A 119 -28.84 12.67 19.33
CA ALA A 119 -29.19 12.24 20.67
C ALA A 119 -28.03 11.50 21.37
N GLN A 120 -27.32 10.61 20.67
CA GLN A 120 -26.15 9.91 21.22
C GLN A 120 -24.96 10.84 21.51
N PHE A 121 -24.73 11.85 20.66
CA PHE A 121 -23.69 12.85 20.87
C PHE A 121 -24.01 13.74 22.07
N SER A 122 -25.25 14.23 22.16
CA SER A 122 -25.70 15.08 23.27
C SER A 122 -25.84 14.32 24.60
N GLY A 123 -26.19 13.04 24.56
CA GLY A 123 -26.40 12.18 25.72
C GLY A 123 -25.13 11.56 26.32
N GLY A 124 -23.94 11.84 25.77
CA GLY A 124 -22.67 11.34 26.32
C GLY A 124 -22.46 9.83 26.15
N ALA A 125 -23.09 9.19 25.16
CA ALA A 125 -22.88 7.76 24.87
C ALA A 125 -21.38 7.47 24.65
N THR A 126 -20.87 6.29 24.98
CA THR A 126 -19.47 5.94 24.65
C THR A 126 -19.35 5.17 23.34
N LYS A 127 -20.46 4.59 22.87
CA LYS A 127 -20.55 3.67 21.73
C LYS A 127 -21.64 4.12 20.75
N MET A 128 -21.43 3.85 19.46
CA MET A 128 -22.40 4.13 18.40
C MET A 128 -23.39 3.00 18.19
N ASN A 129 -24.62 3.36 17.84
CA ASN A 129 -25.69 2.41 17.54
C ASN A 129 -26.26 2.66 16.15
N PHE A 130 -25.97 1.76 15.22
CA PHE A 130 -26.45 1.78 13.84
C PHE A 130 -27.72 0.94 13.65
N ARG A 131 -28.34 0.45 14.73
CA ARG A 131 -29.62 -0.27 14.66
C ARG A 131 -30.76 0.68 14.29
N LEU A 132 -31.75 0.17 13.56
CA LEU A 132 -32.95 0.92 13.16
C LEU A 132 -33.98 0.95 14.29
N ASP A 133 -34.55 2.12 14.60
CA ASP A 133 -35.50 2.28 15.70
C ASP A 133 -36.83 1.55 15.42
N THR A 134 -37.60 1.29 16.47
CA THR A 134 -38.93 0.69 16.35
C THR A 134 -39.95 1.74 15.91
N PHE A 135 -40.95 1.35 15.11
CA PHE A 135 -41.99 2.29 14.63
C PHE A 135 -42.78 2.89 15.79
N TYR A 136 -43.26 2.04 16.70
CA TYR A 136 -43.81 2.44 17.98
C TYR A 136 -42.68 2.50 19.01
N LYS A 137 -42.67 3.52 19.86
CA LYS A 137 -41.69 3.67 20.95
C LYS A 137 -42.23 3.03 22.23
N ALA A 138 -41.35 2.70 23.18
CA ALA A 138 -41.76 2.17 24.48
C ALA A 138 -42.80 3.05 25.21
N SER A 139 -42.77 4.37 24.98
CA SER A 139 -43.77 5.32 25.49
C SER A 139 -45.19 5.11 24.95
N ASP A 140 -45.34 4.43 23.82
CA ASP A 140 -46.62 4.23 23.13
C ASP A 140 -47.40 3.03 23.72
N GLY A 141 -46.87 2.40 24.76
CA GLY A 141 -47.57 1.42 25.59
C GLY A 141 -48.05 0.21 24.80
N ALA A 142 -49.38 0.07 24.66
CA ALA A 142 -50.03 -1.12 24.10
C ALA A 142 -49.63 -1.44 22.64
N TYR A 143 -49.16 -0.44 21.88
CA TYR A 143 -48.76 -0.59 20.48
C TYR A 143 -47.26 -0.93 20.31
N PHE A 144 -46.45 -0.71 21.34
CA PHE A 144 -45.02 -1.03 21.30
C PHE A 144 -44.79 -2.53 21.30
N ASP A 145 -44.09 -3.07 20.30
CA ASP A 145 -43.65 -4.46 20.27
C ASP A 145 -42.15 -4.59 20.52
N SER A 146 -41.79 -5.10 21.70
CA SER A 146 -40.41 -5.34 22.09
C SER A 146 -39.76 -6.53 21.37
N SER A 147 -40.51 -7.28 20.57
CA SER A 147 -39.98 -8.36 19.73
C SER A 147 -39.58 -7.90 18.32
N VAL A 148 -40.07 -6.73 17.88
CA VAL A 148 -39.83 -6.18 16.54
C VAL A 148 -38.77 -5.08 16.63
N PHE A 149 -37.51 -5.47 16.50
CA PHE A 149 -36.38 -4.54 16.50
C PHE A 149 -35.23 -5.07 15.64
N ASP A 150 -34.34 -4.16 15.24
CA ASP A 150 -33.12 -4.51 14.52
C ASP A 150 -32.09 -5.14 15.45
N LYS A 151 -31.78 -6.42 15.20
CA LYS A 151 -30.98 -7.24 16.11
C LYS A 151 -29.48 -7.01 16.00
N TYR A 152 -29.00 -6.56 14.84
CA TYR A 152 -27.56 -6.47 14.54
C TYR A 152 -27.11 -5.02 14.39
N ASN A 153 -26.06 -4.64 15.14
CA ASN A 153 -25.42 -3.32 15.05
C ASN A 153 -24.54 -3.22 13.80
N VAL A 154 -25.15 -3.34 12.62
CA VAL A 154 -24.44 -3.27 11.34
C VAL A 154 -24.88 -1.98 10.64
N PRO A 155 -23.97 -1.11 10.20
CA PRO A 155 -24.34 0.05 9.37
C PRO A 155 -24.92 -0.45 8.04
N SER A 156 -26.02 0.13 7.55
CA SER A 156 -26.61 -0.25 6.25
C SER A 156 -26.96 0.96 5.41
N ILE A 157 -26.57 0.97 4.12
CA ILE A 157 -26.86 2.06 3.18
C ILE A 157 -28.37 2.13 2.98
N CYS A 158 -28.96 3.26 3.39
CA CYS A 158 -30.38 3.53 3.16
C CYS A 158 -30.58 4.98 2.73
N ILE A 159 -31.10 5.17 1.53
CA ILE A 159 -31.29 6.46 0.89
C ILE A 159 -32.77 6.82 0.88
N HIS A 160 -33.12 7.88 1.61
CA HIS A 160 -34.49 8.41 1.64
C HIS A 160 -34.47 9.93 1.90
N PHE A 161 -34.48 10.73 0.84
CA PHE A 161 -34.41 12.19 0.95
C PHE A 161 -35.79 12.85 0.88
N GLY A 162 -35.98 13.89 1.69
CA GLY A 162 -37.00 14.92 1.45
C GLY A 162 -38.45 14.57 1.80
N SER A 163 -38.73 13.41 2.39
CA SER A 163 -40.06 13.07 2.92
C SER A 163 -40.14 13.34 4.43
N PRO A 164 -41.28 13.85 4.94
CA PRO A 164 -41.50 14.06 6.38
C PRO A 164 -41.44 12.76 7.20
N HIS A 165 -41.61 11.60 6.57
CA HIS A 165 -41.55 10.29 7.22
C HIS A 165 -40.37 9.49 6.69
N ASN A 166 -39.29 9.47 7.45
CA ASN A 166 -38.07 8.77 7.10
C ASN A 166 -38.15 7.28 7.45
N ILE A 167 -38.39 6.44 6.44
CA ILE A 167 -38.45 4.98 6.61
C ILE A 167 -37.08 4.36 6.89
N CYS A 168 -35.98 5.01 6.51
CA CYS A 168 -34.62 4.51 6.73
C CYS A 168 -34.18 4.53 8.19
N GLY A 169 -34.95 5.16 9.08
CA GLY A 169 -34.70 5.14 10.52
C GLY A 169 -35.47 4.06 11.28
N ILE A 170 -36.32 3.28 10.60
CA ILE A 170 -37.34 2.43 11.26
C ILE A 170 -37.18 0.97 10.82
N ALA A 171 -37.17 0.03 11.75
CA ALA A 171 -36.94 -1.40 11.49
C ALA A 171 -38.07 -2.08 10.70
N SER A 172 -39.33 -1.70 10.93
CA SER A 172 -40.49 -2.19 10.17
C SER A 172 -41.59 -1.15 10.14
N VAL A 173 -42.26 -0.99 9.00
CA VAL A 173 -43.41 -0.10 8.84
C VAL A 173 -44.69 -0.94 8.75
N PRO A 174 -45.59 -0.86 9.76
CA PRO A 174 -46.75 -1.72 9.87
C PRO A 174 -47.59 -1.84 8.59
N GLY A 175 -48.09 -3.04 8.32
CA GLY A 175 -49.00 -3.37 7.22
C GLY A 175 -50.38 -2.70 7.31
N LEU A 176 -51.25 -3.00 6.35
CA LEU A 176 -52.64 -2.57 6.33
C LEU A 176 -53.55 -3.62 6.98
N PRO A 177 -54.37 -3.26 7.99
CA PRO A 177 -55.29 -4.19 8.61
C PRO A 177 -56.44 -4.55 7.65
N ARG A 178 -56.77 -5.83 7.54
CA ARG A 178 -57.92 -6.33 6.78
C ARG A 178 -59.14 -6.46 7.69
N PHE A 179 -60.11 -5.56 7.57
CA PHE A 179 -61.38 -5.72 8.30
C PHE A 179 -62.30 -6.73 7.59
N GLU A 180 -62.97 -7.59 8.34
CA GLU A 180 -64.00 -8.47 7.77
C GLU A 180 -65.19 -7.64 7.28
N THR A 181 -65.55 -7.78 6.00
CA THR A 181 -66.72 -7.10 5.45
C THR A 181 -68.00 -7.75 5.97
N LEU A 182 -68.86 -6.97 6.63
CA LEU A 182 -70.22 -7.39 6.97
C LEU A 182 -70.96 -7.70 5.66
N GLY A 183 -71.29 -8.98 5.45
CA GLY A 183 -71.66 -9.59 4.16
C GLY A 183 -72.88 -9.00 3.43
N ILE A 184 -72.72 -7.82 2.84
CA ILE A 184 -73.65 -7.23 1.87
C ILE A 184 -73.07 -7.49 0.47
N SER A 185 -73.69 -8.41 -0.28
CA SER A 185 -73.23 -8.82 -1.61
C SER A 185 -73.17 -7.63 -2.57
N GLY A 186 -72.03 -7.45 -3.26
CA GLY A 186 -71.76 -6.34 -4.18
C GLY A 186 -70.87 -5.24 -3.57
N ILE A 187 -71.03 -4.91 -2.28
CA ILE A 187 -70.12 -3.97 -1.59
C ILE A 187 -68.87 -4.69 -1.09
N SER A 188 -69.01 -5.95 -0.66
CA SER A 188 -67.90 -6.77 -0.18
C SER A 188 -66.86 -7.07 -1.28
N GLU A 189 -67.32 -7.33 -2.52
CA GLU A 189 -66.44 -7.63 -3.66
C GLU A 189 -65.64 -6.39 -4.11
N GLU A 190 -66.30 -5.24 -4.23
CA GLU A 190 -65.63 -3.98 -4.58
C GLU A 190 -64.66 -3.52 -3.48
N ASN A 191 -65.02 -3.70 -2.20
CA ASN A 191 -64.12 -3.35 -1.10
C ASN A 191 -62.89 -4.26 -1.02
N GLU A 192 -63.04 -5.57 -1.19
CA GLU A 192 -61.88 -6.49 -1.20
C GLU A 192 -61.01 -6.28 -2.44
N SER A 193 -61.59 -5.97 -3.61
CA SER A 193 -60.86 -5.59 -4.82
C SER A 193 -60.03 -4.31 -4.62
N PHE A 194 -60.63 -3.28 -4.02
CA PHE A 194 -59.94 -2.04 -3.66
C PHE A 194 -58.81 -2.28 -2.65
N LEU A 195 -59.06 -3.04 -1.58
CA LEU A 195 -58.03 -3.38 -0.60
C LEU A 195 -56.88 -4.20 -1.22
N ASN A 196 -57.18 -5.15 -2.11
CA ASN A 196 -56.17 -5.90 -2.85
C ASN A 196 -55.28 -5.00 -3.71
N ALA A 197 -55.88 -4.00 -4.38
CA ALA A 197 -55.13 -3.03 -5.18
C ALA A 197 -54.19 -2.17 -4.31
N ILE A 198 -54.64 -1.74 -3.13
CA ILE A 198 -53.81 -0.97 -2.19
C ILE A 198 -52.68 -1.84 -1.65
N VAL A 199 -52.96 -3.06 -1.17
CA VAL A 199 -51.95 -4.00 -0.66
C VAL A 199 -50.89 -4.28 -1.73
N LYS A 200 -51.32 -4.53 -2.98
CA LYS A 200 -50.40 -4.72 -4.11
C LYS A 200 -49.52 -3.50 -4.35
N THR A 201 -50.10 -2.31 -4.35
CA THR A 201 -49.36 -1.06 -4.57
C THR A 201 -48.34 -0.82 -3.45
N LYS A 202 -48.74 -1.05 -2.19
CA LYS A 202 -47.85 -0.91 -1.03
C LYS A 202 -46.72 -1.94 -1.02
N ALA A 203 -47.02 -3.21 -1.30
CA ALA A 203 -46.02 -4.27 -1.39
C ALA A 203 -44.99 -3.97 -2.49
N ASN A 204 -45.45 -3.49 -3.65
CA ASN A 204 -44.58 -3.11 -4.76
C ASN A 204 -43.71 -1.88 -4.45
N ASP A 205 -44.28 -0.82 -3.86
CA ASP A 205 -43.50 0.38 -3.46
C ASP A 205 -42.44 0.04 -2.41
N CYS A 206 -42.77 -0.84 -1.45
CA CYS A 206 -41.82 -1.33 -0.45
C CYS A 206 -40.62 -2.00 -1.14
N SER A 207 -40.85 -3.03 -1.96
CA SER A 207 -39.77 -3.79 -2.62
C SER A 207 -38.94 -2.97 -3.62
N THR A 208 -39.57 -2.09 -4.40
CA THR A 208 -38.89 -1.28 -5.44
C THR A 208 -37.80 -0.35 -4.86
N ARG A 209 -37.98 0.12 -3.62
CA ARG A 209 -36.98 0.97 -2.93
C ARG A 209 -35.67 0.24 -2.65
N THR A 210 -35.67 -1.09 -2.62
CA THR A 210 -34.45 -1.89 -2.49
C THR A 210 -33.48 -1.63 -3.64
N ASN A 211 -33.98 -1.44 -4.86
CA ASN A 211 -33.13 -1.20 -6.04
C ASN A 211 -32.31 0.08 -5.91
N LEU A 212 -32.87 1.13 -5.30
CA LEU A 212 -32.15 2.40 -5.06
C LEU A 212 -30.97 2.20 -4.09
N ASN A 213 -31.19 1.45 -3.01
CA ASN A 213 -30.16 1.19 -2.01
C ASN A 213 -29.07 0.25 -2.54
N PHE A 214 -29.47 -0.80 -3.27
CA PHE A 214 -28.56 -1.71 -3.97
C PHE A 214 -27.70 -0.97 -5.01
N GLY A 215 -28.33 -0.17 -5.88
CA GLY A 215 -27.64 0.60 -6.89
C GLY A 215 -26.66 1.61 -6.30
N THR A 216 -27.03 2.28 -5.20
CA THR A 216 -26.12 3.20 -4.48
C THR A 216 -24.92 2.45 -3.89
N ALA A 217 -25.15 1.28 -3.27
CA ALA A 217 -24.09 0.45 -2.71
C ALA A 217 -23.12 -0.05 -3.79
N MET A 218 -23.65 -0.50 -4.93
CA MET A 218 -22.86 -0.91 -6.10
C MET A 218 -22.07 0.25 -6.69
N MET A 219 -22.68 1.43 -6.83
CA MET A 219 -22.01 2.62 -7.35
C MET A 219 -20.85 3.08 -6.47
N TRP A 220 -21.02 3.09 -5.14
CA TRP A 220 -19.94 3.50 -4.22
C TRP A 220 -18.80 2.48 -4.14
N ALA A 221 -19.09 1.19 -4.36
CA ALA A 221 -18.08 0.14 -4.38
C ALA A 221 -17.37 0.05 -5.73
N PHE A 222 -18.09 0.05 -6.84
CA PHE A 222 -17.59 -0.35 -8.16
C PHE A 222 -17.72 0.71 -9.27
N GLY A 223 -18.37 1.85 -9.03
CA GLY A 223 -18.64 2.89 -10.05
C GLY A 223 -17.38 3.53 -10.66
N ASP A 224 -17.52 4.19 -11.81
CA ASP A 224 -16.43 4.80 -12.60
C ASP A 224 -16.33 6.32 -12.39
N GLY A 225 -17.30 6.89 -11.67
CA GLY A 225 -17.40 8.33 -11.44
C GLY A 225 -18.45 9.07 -12.29
N LYS A 226 -19.32 8.35 -13.02
CA LYS A 226 -20.39 8.93 -13.85
C LYS A 226 -21.80 8.72 -13.34
N GLY A 227 -22.01 7.75 -12.46
CA GLY A 227 -23.33 7.46 -11.90
C GLY A 227 -24.30 6.82 -12.90
N ASP A 228 -23.79 6.04 -13.84
CA ASP A 228 -24.54 5.33 -14.89
C ASP A 228 -24.42 3.80 -14.78
N LEU A 229 -24.07 3.28 -13.59
CA LEU A 229 -23.81 1.85 -13.37
C LEU A 229 -25.02 0.95 -13.69
N PHE A 230 -26.22 1.40 -13.29
CA PHE A 230 -27.50 0.80 -13.65
C PHE A 230 -28.50 1.91 -14.01
N PRO A 231 -29.57 1.59 -14.77
CA PRO A 231 -30.69 2.51 -14.97
C PRO A 231 -31.31 2.94 -13.63
N ASP A 232 -31.77 4.19 -13.54
CA ASP A 232 -32.55 4.73 -12.42
C ASP A 232 -31.86 4.79 -11.03
N ILE A 233 -30.52 4.70 -10.95
CA ILE A 233 -29.77 4.90 -9.69
C ILE A 233 -29.67 6.40 -9.33
N PRO A 234 -29.83 6.76 -8.04
CA PRO A 234 -29.56 8.12 -7.60
C PRO A 234 -28.06 8.46 -7.61
N GLN A 235 -27.71 9.61 -8.19
CA GLN A 235 -26.31 10.04 -8.38
C GLN A 235 -25.70 10.73 -7.14
N ILE A 236 -25.80 10.12 -5.95
CA ILE A 236 -25.25 10.70 -4.72
C ILE A 236 -23.78 10.31 -4.57
N GLY A 237 -22.87 11.28 -4.58
CA GLY A 237 -21.43 11.00 -4.52
C GLY A 237 -20.94 10.14 -5.69
N ALA A 238 -21.67 10.21 -6.81
CA ALA A 238 -21.45 9.46 -8.05
C ALA A 238 -20.35 10.07 -8.92
N SER A 239 -19.99 11.33 -8.68
CA SER A 239 -18.93 12.10 -9.38
C SER A 239 -17.52 11.52 -9.23
N ARG A 240 -17.34 10.58 -8.30
CA ARG A 240 -16.05 9.98 -7.97
C ARG A 240 -16.09 8.49 -8.21
N PRO A 241 -14.99 7.90 -8.69
CA PRO A 241 -14.89 6.46 -8.85
C PRO A 241 -15.20 5.72 -7.54
N GLY A 242 -15.70 4.50 -7.68
CA GLY A 242 -15.90 3.55 -6.61
C GLY A 242 -14.58 3.16 -5.96
N ALA A 243 -14.66 2.66 -4.74
CA ALA A 243 -13.48 2.30 -3.96
C ALA A 243 -12.65 1.18 -4.62
N TRP A 244 -13.33 0.17 -5.15
CA TRP A 244 -12.71 -1.02 -5.74
C TRP A 244 -11.88 -0.71 -7.01
N PRO A 245 -12.41 -0.04 -8.06
CA PRO A 245 -11.65 0.26 -9.27
C PRO A 245 -10.43 1.13 -8.97
N GLN A 246 -10.58 2.13 -8.09
CA GLN A 246 -9.51 3.03 -7.70
C GLN A 246 -8.43 2.31 -6.89
N ALA A 247 -8.80 1.42 -5.95
CA ALA A 247 -7.84 0.62 -5.19
C ALA A 247 -7.08 -0.37 -6.10
N PHE A 248 -7.77 -0.96 -7.08
CA PHE A 248 -7.16 -1.86 -8.07
C PHE A 248 -6.12 -1.13 -8.94
N GLU A 249 -6.45 0.06 -9.47
CA GLU A 249 -5.50 0.89 -10.24
C GLU A 249 -4.25 1.23 -9.42
N LEU A 250 -4.44 1.68 -8.18
CA LEU A 250 -3.34 1.99 -7.26
C LEU A 250 -2.48 0.75 -6.97
N GLY A 251 -3.07 -0.44 -6.93
CA GLY A 251 -2.37 -1.71 -6.80
C GLY A 251 -1.41 -2.00 -7.95
N ILE A 252 -1.87 -1.82 -9.19
CA ILE A 252 -1.05 -1.98 -10.40
C ILE A 252 0.10 -0.97 -10.39
N ARG A 253 -0.19 0.30 -10.09
CA ARG A 253 0.85 1.34 -9.97
C ARG A 253 1.90 0.97 -8.90
N MET A 254 1.48 0.33 -7.81
CA MET A 254 2.40 -0.15 -6.77
C MET A 254 3.38 -1.20 -7.30
N ARG A 255 2.91 -2.17 -8.11
CA ARG A 255 3.76 -3.20 -8.72
C ARG A 255 4.76 -2.61 -9.71
N ASN A 256 4.37 -1.59 -10.46
CA ASN A 256 5.30 -0.88 -11.32
C ASN A 256 6.39 -0.15 -10.53
N LEU A 257 6.04 0.53 -9.42
CA LEU A 257 7.03 1.16 -8.55
C LEU A 257 7.96 0.11 -7.89
N GLU A 258 7.44 -1.04 -7.49
CA GLU A 258 8.25 -2.16 -6.99
C GLU A 258 9.25 -2.67 -8.04
N SER A 259 8.83 -2.76 -9.30
CA SER A 259 9.70 -3.19 -10.41
C SER A 259 10.88 -2.25 -10.64
N ILE A 260 10.70 -0.94 -10.46
CA ILE A 260 11.77 0.07 -10.56
C ILE A 260 12.85 -0.19 -9.51
N VAL A 261 12.46 -0.51 -8.27
CA VAL A 261 13.41 -0.80 -7.18
C VAL A 261 14.17 -2.10 -7.46
N ASN A 262 13.49 -3.11 -8.01
CA ASN A 262 14.06 -4.41 -8.35
C ASN A 262 14.80 -4.46 -9.68
N PHE A 263 15.03 -3.31 -10.33
CA PHE A 263 15.81 -3.26 -11.56
C PHE A 263 17.15 -4.00 -11.41
N PRO A 264 17.50 -4.91 -12.36
CA PRO A 264 18.67 -5.76 -12.24
C PRO A 264 19.98 -5.02 -11.95
N PRO A 265 20.87 -5.57 -11.09
CA PRO A 265 22.20 -5.00 -10.89
C PRO A 265 23.08 -5.15 -12.14
N VAL A 266 23.86 -4.12 -12.42
CA VAL A 266 24.85 -4.08 -13.50
C VAL A 266 26.16 -4.71 -13.02
N LYS A 267 26.30 -6.01 -13.29
CA LYS A 267 27.47 -6.83 -12.90
C LYS A 267 28.71 -6.59 -13.76
N ASN A 268 28.54 -6.18 -15.01
CA ASN A 268 29.66 -6.07 -15.97
C ASN A 268 30.53 -4.81 -15.76
N GLY A 269 30.20 -3.98 -14.78
CA GLY A 269 30.89 -2.72 -14.53
C GLY A 269 30.44 -1.61 -15.47
N ILE A 270 30.50 -0.38 -14.97
CA ILE A 270 30.20 0.86 -15.70
C ILE A 270 31.31 1.88 -15.54
N CYS A 271 31.53 2.66 -16.60
CA CYS A 271 32.58 3.67 -16.70
C CYS A 271 32.09 4.94 -17.40
N ALA A 272 32.93 5.97 -17.39
CA ALA A 272 32.70 7.19 -18.17
C ALA A 272 32.96 6.96 -19.67
N ASP A 273 33.98 6.19 -20.01
CA ASP A 273 34.40 5.90 -21.39
C ASP A 273 34.82 4.42 -21.54
N PRO A 274 34.24 3.65 -22.49
CA PRO A 274 34.61 2.26 -22.76
C PRO A 274 36.07 2.07 -23.18
N SER A 275 36.72 3.10 -23.73
CA SER A 275 38.12 3.06 -24.19
C SER A 275 39.13 2.74 -23.07
N VAL A 276 38.71 2.84 -21.80
CA VAL A 276 39.53 2.61 -20.61
C VAL A 276 39.45 1.15 -20.10
N GLY A 277 38.84 0.24 -20.85
CA GLY A 277 38.80 -1.19 -20.55
C GLY A 277 37.57 -1.65 -19.75
N CYS A 278 36.44 -0.95 -19.92
CA CYS A 278 35.16 -1.32 -19.32
C CYS A 278 34.13 -1.62 -20.43
N PRO A 279 33.24 -2.61 -20.26
CA PRO A 279 32.33 -3.03 -21.32
C PRO A 279 31.17 -2.07 -21.60
N ASN A 280 30.79 -1.17 -20.67
CA ASN A 280 29.64 -0.27 -20.86
C ASN A 280 29.88 1.15 -20.32
N ALA A 281 29.63 2.16 -21.15
CA ALA A 281 29.54 3.55 -20.70
C ALA A 281 28.23 3.79 -19.93
N VAL A 282 28.25 4.66 -18.92
CA VAL A 282 27.02 5.06 -18.21
C VAL A 282 26.03 5.75 -19.14
N ILE A 283 26.50 6.50 -20.14
CA ILE A 283 25.62 7.17 -21.09
C ILE A 283 24.89 6.18 -22.02
N ASP A 284 25.53 5.08 -22.39
CA ASP A 284 24.90 4.03 -23.20
C ASP A 284 23.79 3.33 -22.43
N LEU A 285 24.01 3.11 -21.13
CA LEU A 285 22.99 2.58 -20.22
C LEU A 285 21.80 3.54 -20.13
N LEU A 286 22.05 4.83 -19.92
CA LEU A 286 20.99 5.85 -19.85
C LEU A 286 20.20 5.95 -21.16
N ASN A 287 20.88 5.96 -22.31
CA ASN A 287 20.23 6.02 -23.63
C ASN A 287 19.38 4.77 -23.91
N ARG A 288 19.88 3.57 -23.57
CA ARG A 288 19.16 2.30 -23.76
C ARG A 288 17.83 2.27 -23.03
N TYR A 289 17.77 2.88 -21.84
CA TYR A 289 16.57 2.94 -21.01
C TYR A 289 15.90 4.32 -21.02
N GLN A 290 16.21 5.15 -22.01
CA GLN A 290 15.59 6.47 -22.23
C GLN A 290 15.58 7.37 -20.98
N PHE A 291 16.66 7.35 -20.19
CA PHE A 291 16.77 8.10 -18.94
C PHE A 291 15.66 7.78 -17.92
N GLY A 292 15.07 6.59 -17.98
CA GLY A 292 14.02 6.16 -17.07
C GLY A 292 14.48 6.02 -15.61
N PRO A 293 13.55 6.08 -14.64
CA PRO A 293 13.85 6.01 -13.21
C PRO A 293 14.54 4.71 -12.77
N GLN A 294 14.39 3.62 -13.52
CA GLN A 294 14.95 2.31 -13.22
C GLN A 294 16.49 2.27 -13.27
N VAL A 295 17.11 3.09 -14.12
CA VAL A 295 18.58 3.18 -14.24
C VAL A 295 19.19 4.31 -13.40
N GLU A 296 18.36 5.13 -12.76
CA GLU A 296 18.80 6.29 -11.98
C GLU A 296 19.67 5.90 -10.78
N ARG A 297 19.38 4.75 -10.16
CA ARG A 297 20.18 4.21 -9.03
C ARG A 297 21.64 4.06 -9.44
N VAL A 298 21.85 3.42 -10.58
CA VAL A 298 23.16 3.06 -11.11
C VAL A 298 23.92 4.29 -11.58
N SER A 299 23.25 5.17 -12.33
CA SER A 299 23.88 6.39 -12.86
C SER A 299 24.26 7.37 -11.76
N LYS A 300 23.39 7.61 -10.77
CA LYS A 300 23.71 8.49 -9.63
C LYS A 300 24.81 7.91 -8.74
N ALA A 301 24.83 6.59 -8.53
CA ALA A 301 25.93 5.94 -7.83
C ALA A 301 27.27 6.20 -8.56
N PHE A 302 27.33 5.98 -9.87
CA PHE A 302 28.55 6.21 -10.66
C PHE A 302 29.02 7.66 -10.61
N TYR A 303 28.15 8.62 -10.95
CA TYR A 303 28.54 10.03 -11.00
C TYR A 303 28.93 10.58 -9.62
N SER A 304 28.36 10.05 -8.54
CA SER A 304 28.76 10.39 -7.17
C SER A 304 30.21 9.96 -6.89
N GLY A 305 30.57 8.72 -7.18
CA GLY A 305 31.95 8.24 -7.02
C GLY A 305 32.94 8.94 -7.94
N PHE A 306 32.61 9.05 -9.22
CA PHE A 306 33.46 9.71 -10.22
C PHE A 306 33.79 11.16 -9.85
N ARG A 307 32.81 11.92 -9.33
CA ARG A 307 33.03 13.30 -8.88
C ARG A 307 33.93 13.37 -7.64
N ASN A 308 33.78 12.44 -6.70
CA ASN A 308 34.63 12.38 -5.49
C ASN A 308 36.07 11.97 -5.79
N LEU A 309 36.34 11.29 -6.91
CA LEU A 309 37.70 11.02 -7.40
C LEU A 309 38.35 12.19 -8.15
N GLY A 310 37.65 13.33 -8.31
CA GLY A 310 38.17 14.52 -8.98
C GLY A 310 37.71 14.72 -10.42
N GLY A 311 36.73 13.94 -10.91
CA GLY A 311 36.31 13.96 -12.32
C GLY A 311 35.74 15.30 -12.83
N ARG A 312 35.28 16.20 -11.95
CA ARG A 312 34.63 17.47 -12.35
C ARG A 312 35.56 18.53 -12.95
N ALA A 313 36.86 18.45 -12.71
CA ALA A 313 37.86 19.36 -13.30
C ALA A 313 38.53 18.78 -14.55
N TYR A 314 38.30 17.49 -14.86
CA TYR A 314 39.07 16.71 -15.82
C TYR A 314 38.21 15.92 -16.83
N GLU A 315 36.91 16.22 -16.93
CA GLU A 315 35.98 15.57 -17.87
C GLU A 315 36.40 15.75 -19.34
N GLN A 316 37.15 16.82 -19.66
CA GLN A 316 37.75 17.05 -20.98
C GLN A 316 39.05 16.26 -21.23
N ASP A 317 39.78 15.85 -20.17
CA ASP A 317 41.12 15.24 -20.25
C ASP A 317 41.12 13.70 -20.27
N CYS A 318 39.97 13.06 -20.08
CA CYS A 318 39.84 11.61 -20.29
C CYS A 318 39.80 11.22 -21.78
N ASN A 319 39.69 12.19 -22.70
CA ASN A 319 39.71 11.97 -24.14
C ASN A 319 41.16 11.80 -24.66
N GLY A 320 41.63 10.57 -24.74
CA GLY A 320 42.91 10.22 -25.38
C GLY A 320 43.75 9.21 -24.59
N ALA A 321 44.54 8.39 -25.30
CA ALA A 321 45.30 7.26 -24.76
C ALA A 321 46.34 7.64 -23.67
N GLN A 322 46.74 8.90 -23.57
CA GLN A 322 47.76 9.39 -22.63
C GLN A 322 47.17 10.15 -21.42
N GLY A 323 46.02 10.83 -21.57
CA GLY A 323 45.32 11.51 -20.46
C GLY A 323 44.54 10.54 -19.55
N ALA A 324 44.03 9.44 -20.13
CA ALA A 324 43.34 8.37 -19.41
C ALA A 324 44.23 7.55 -18.46
N GLN A 325 45.57 7.56 -18.66
CA GLN A 325 46.50 6.75 -17.87
C GLN A 325 47.04 7.46 -16.62
N SER A 326 47.04 8.80 -16.58
CA SER A 326 47.59 9.57 -15.44
C SER A 326 46.55 9.95 -14.39
N ASN A 327 45.26 9.96 -14.75
CA ASN A 327 44.19 10.38 -13.85
C ASN A 327 43.39 9.18 -13.34
N MET A 328 43.47 8.94 -12.03
CA MET A 328 42.76 7.87 -11.33
C MET A 328 41.25 7.88 -11.62
N ALA A 329 40.64 9.06 -11.80
CA ALA A 329 39.21 9.20 -12.10
C ALA A 329 38.81 8.60 -13.46
N CYS A 330 39.65 8.71 -14.50
CA CYS A 330 39.33 8.21 -15.84
C CYS A 330 39.30 6.67 -15.89
N SER A 331 40.09 6.01 -15.04
CA SER A 331 40.11 4.54 -14.90
C SER A 331 39.04 3.98 -13.96
N PHE A 332 38.19 4.82 -13.38
CA PHE A 332 37.19 4.40 -12.41
C PHE A 332 36.10 3.54 -13.06
N THR A 333 35.92 2.34 -12.51
CA THR A 333 34.84 1.42 -12.86
C THR A 333 34.04 1.06 -11.62
N LEU A 334 32.72 1.19 -11.71
CA LEU A 334 31.80 0.84 -10.65
C LEU A 334 31.06 -0.46 -11.01
N TYR A 335 30.94 -1.37 -10.05
CA TYR A 335 30.21 -2.63 -10.17
C TYR A 335 29.14 -2.68 -9.09
N GLU A 336 27.92 -3.07 -9.44
CA GLU A 336 26.88 -3.39 -8.43
C GLU A 336 27.10 -4.81 -7.92
N LEU A 337 27.17 -4.97 -6.60
CA LEU A 337 27.16 -6.30 -5.98
C LEU A 337 25.71 -6.80 -5.99
N SER A 338 25.49 -7.99 -6.54
CA SER A 338 24.15 -8.54 -6.76
C SER A 338 23.68 -9.32 -5.53
N PRO A 339 22.54 -8.94 -4.92
CA PRO A 339 21.86 -9.82 -3.98
C PRO A 339 21.48 -11.15 -4.64
N SER A 340 21.33 -12.20 -3.83
CA SER A 340 20.67 -13.44 -4.26
C SER A 340 19.19 -13.17 -4.59
N ASP A 341 18.71 -13.83 -5.65
CA ASP A 341 17.35 -13.65 -6.12
C ASP A 341 16.35 -14.32 -5.16
N PHE A 342 15.32 -13.57 -4.75
CA PHE A 342 14.16 -14.07 -4.04
C PHE A 342 13.06 -14.41 -5.05
N GLN A 343 12.76 -15.71 -5.17
CA GLN A 343 11.81 -16.26 -6.13
C GLN A 343 10.39 -16.22 -5.54
N VAL A 344 9.56 -15.34 -6.10
CA VAL A 344 8.15 -15.19 -5.75
C VAL A 344 7.29 -16.16 -6.55
N GLN A 345 6.30 -16.78 -5.90
CA GLN A 345 5.32 -17.61 -6.61
C GLN A 345 4.18 -16.74 -7.18
N PRO A 346 3.72 -16.97 -8.42
CA PRO A 346 2.62 -16.22 -9.04
C PRO A 346 1.35 -16.16 -8.17
N ASN A 347 1.09 -17.25 -7.47
CA ASN A 347 -0.09 -17.42 -6.65
C ASN A 347 0.07 -16.98 -5.19
N SER A 348 1.13 -16.25 -4.86
CA SER A 348 1.35 -15.70 -3.52
C SER A 348 0.85 -14.25 -3.41
N LEU A 349 0.69 -13.74 -2.19
CA LEU A 349 0.40 -12.32 -1.94
C LEU A 349 1.52 -11.39 -2.45
N SER A 350 2.75 -11.89 -2.55
CA SER A 350 3.89 -11.19 -3.16
C SER A 350 3.78 -11.17 -4.70
N GLY A 351 3.18 -12.20 -5.29
CA GLY A 351 2.92 -12.30 -6.73
C GLY A 351 1.62 -11.64 -7.19
N PHE A 352 0.72 -11.29 -6.26
CA PHE A 352 -0.60 -10.75 -6.55
C PHE A 352 -0.55 -9.47 -7.43
N LEU A 353 -1.33 -9.42 -8.52
CA LEU A 353 -1.31 -8.38 -9.56
C LEU A 353 -0.01 -8.32 -10.39
N LEU A 354 0.82 -9.37 -10.42
CA LEU A 354 1.87 -9.50 -11.41
C LEU A 354 1.38 -10.39 -12.56
N PRO A 355 1.65 -9.99 -13.83
CA PRO A 355 1.32 -10.83 -14.98
C PRO A 355 2.11 -12.14 -14.95
N THR A 356 1.59 -13.15 -15.63
CA THR A 356 2.14 -14.54 -15.62
C THR A 356 2.69 -15.00 -16.97
N ASP A 357 2.78 -14.08 -17.92
CA ASP A 357 3.24 -14.27 -19.30
C ASP A 357 4.76 -14.51 -19.35
N ALA A 358 5.31 -15.07 -20.44
CA ALA A 358 6.73 -15.46 -20.50
C ALA A 358 7.77 -14.35 -20.24
N ASP A 359 7.45 -13.08 -20.54
CA ASP A 359 8.33 -11.93 -20.21
C ASP A 359 8.30 -11.57 -18.70
N SER A 360 7.31 -12.09 -17.97
CA SER A 360 7.04 -11.77 -16.57
C SER A 360 7.88 -12.55 -15.56
N ASP A 361 8.52 -13.65 -15.98
CA ASP A 361 9.42 -14.46 -15.14
C ASP A 361 10.53 -13.61 -14.50
N SER A 362 10.91 -12.51 -15.15
CA SER A 362 11.87 -11.55 -14.62
C SER A 362 11.35 -10.72 -13.43
N PHE A 363 10.04 -10.49 -13.32
CA PHE A 363 9.43 -9.69 -12.25
C PHE A 363 9.13 -10.49 -10.98
N PHE A 364 9.04 -11.81 -11.08
CA PHE A 364 8.97 -12.73 -9.94
C PHE A 364 10.33 -12.89 -9.22
N ASN A 365 11.42 -12.45 -9.86
CA ASN A 365 12.77 -12.46 -9.32
C ASN A 365 13.05 -11.15 -8.57
N LYS A 366 12.73 -11.10 -7.28
CA LYS A 366 12.93 -9.91 -6.44
C LYS A 366 14.36 -9.88 -5.90
N ARG A 367 15.00 -8.70 -5.85
CA ARG A 367 16.40 -8.54 -5.40
C ARG A 367 16.56 -7.55 -4.26
N TYR A 368 15.80 -6.46 -4.29
CA TYR A 368 15.95 -5.34 -3.38
C TYR A 368 14.70 -5.08 -2.54
N LEU A 369 13.52 -5.45 -3.05
CA LEU A 369 12.24 -5.19 -2.38
C LEU A 369 11.23 -6.27 -2.75
N ASP A 370 10.49 -6.73 -1.75
CA ASP A 370 9.28 -7.53 -1.97
C ASP A 370 8.13 -6.91 -1.16
N LEU A 371 7.00 -6.73 -1.82
CA LEU A 371 5.77 -6.18 -1.24
C LEU A 371 4.68 -7.26 -1.19
N ILE A 372 4.13 -7.43 0.01
CA ILE A 372 2.99 -8.31 0.28
C ILE A 372 1.72 -7.45 0.16
N ALA A 373 0.85 -7.81 -0.78
CA ALA A 373 -0.45 -7.16 -0.96
C ALA A 373 -1.46 -7.59 0.12
N TYR A 374 -2.44 -6.72 0.40
CA TYR A 374 -3.59 -7.04 1.25
C TYR A 374 -4.94 -7.05 0.50
N PRO A 375 -5.21 -8.04 -0.37
CA PRO A 375 -6.56 -8.30 -0.89
C PRO A 375 -7.49 -8.87 0.20
N VAL A 376 -8.39 -8.04 0.73
CA VAL A 376 -9.32 -8.39 1.81
C VAL A 376 -10.75 -8.50 1.28
N ASN A 377 -11.48 -9.52 1.70
CA ASN A 377 -12.88 -9.72 1.35
C ASN A 377 -13.78 -8.94 2.32
N LEU A 378 -14.45 -7.92 1.80
CA LEU A 378 -15.28 -7.00 2.56
C LEU A 378 -16.74 -7.04 2.11
N VAL A 379 -17.65 -6.59 2.96
CA VAL A 379 -19.07 -6.43 2.58
C VAL A 379 -19.61 -5.07 2.99
N ASN A 380 -20.41 -4.45 2.13
CA ASN A 380 -21.25 -3.34 2.54
C ASN A 380 -22.67 -3.81 2.73
N PHE A 381 -23.31 -3.40 3.81
CA PHE A 381 -24.74 -3.66 3.96
C PHE A 381 -25.56 -2.56 3.31
N TYR A 382 -26.66 -2.94 2.68
CA TYR A 382 -27.70 -2.02 2.25
C TYR A 382 -29.05 -2.47 2.83
N SER A 383 -29.93 -1.51 3.04
CA SER A 383 -31.27 -1.79 3.55
C SER A 383 -32.15 -2.31 2.40
N MET A 384 -32.59 -3.55 2.52
CA MET A 384 -33.57 -4.18 1.65
C MET A 384 -34.93 -4.16 2.32
N PHE A 385 -35.94 -3.74 1.58
CA PHE A 385 -37.32 -3.61 2.05
C PHE A 385 -38.13 -4.80 1.56
N LEU A 386 -38.71 -5.55 2.50
CA LEU A 386 -39.50 -6.74 2.21
C LEU A 386 -40.95 -6.57 2.66
N SER A 387 -41.86 -6.96 1.77
CA SER A 387 -43.28 -7.04 2.07
C SER A 387 -43.62 -8.37 2.74
N GLN A 388 -44.26 -8.35 3.90
CA GLN A 388 -44.62 -9.52 4.70
C GLN A 388 -46.09 -9.47 5.16
N THR A 389 -46.56 -10.56 5.78
CA THR A 389 -47.85 -10.61 6.49
C THR A 389 -47.56 -10.82 7.96
N THR A 390 -48.07 -9.94 8.83
CA THR A 390 -47.86 -10.00 10.27
C THR A 390 -49.19 -9.92 11.02
N ASP A 391 -49.24 -10.48 12.23
CA ASP A 391 -50.43 -10.35 13.08
C ASP A 391 -50.49 -8.92 13.63
N PHE A 392 -51.67 -8.30 13.58
CA PHE A 392 -51.85 -7.01 14.23
C PHE A 392 -51.86 -7.21 15.75
N LYS A 393 -50.94 -6.56 16.46
CA LYS A 393 -50.75 -6.76 17.90
C LYS A 393 -52.06 -6.64 18.69
N ASN A 394 -52.34 -7.63 19.54
CA ASN A 394 -53.56 -7.76 20.34
C ASN A 394 -54.87 -7.94 19.54
N SER A 395 -54.80 -8.42 18.30
CA SER A 395 -55.96 -8.72 17.45
C SER A 395 -55.78 -10.04 16.71
N ALA A 396 -56.88 -10.72 16.37
CA ALA A 396 -56.89 -11.84 15.43
C ALA A 396 -56.82 -11.39 13.96
N THR A 397 -56.77 -10.07 13.72
CA THR A 397 -56.74 -9.47 12.38
C THR A 397 -55.32 -9.49 11.82
N LYS A 398 -55.16 -10.07 10.63
CA LYS A 398 -53.88 -10.04 9.89
C LYS A 398 -53.66 -8.68 9.24
N SER A 399 -52.40 -8.25 9.25
CA SER A 399 -51.90 -7.06 8.58
C SER A 399 -51.13 -7.48 7.33
N GLU A 400 -51.50 -6.95 6.17
CA GLU A 400 -50.88 -7.28 4.88
C GLU A 400 -50.01 -6.13 4.36
N ALA A 401 -49.00 -6.46 3.55
CA ALA A 401 -47.98 -5.52 3.08
C ALA A 401 -47.30 -4.74 4.23
N ASP A 402 -46.93 -5.46 5.29
CA ASP A 402 -45.98 -4.96 6.30
C ASP A 402 -44.61 -4.81 5.65
N CYS A 403 -43.96 -3.65 5.81
CA CYS A 403 -42.70 -3.35 5.14
C CYS A 403 -41.54 -3.43 6.12
N GLY A 404 -40.95 -4.62 6.23
CA GLY A 404 -39.81 -4.89 7.10
C GLY A 404 -38.48 -4.55 6.41
N ILE A 405 -37.53 -4.02 7.16
CA ILE A 405 -36.18 -3.76 6.66
C ILE A 405 -35.25 -4.88 7.07
N ILE A 406 -34.44 -5.33 6.12
CA ILE A 406 -33.38 -6.31 6.34
C ILE A 406 -32.07 -5.80 5.79
N LYS A 407 -30.99 -6.04 6.52
CA LYS A 407 -29.64 -5.66 6.11
C LYS A 407 -29.07 -6.76 5.22
N THR A 408 -28.86 -6.42 3.95
CA THR A 408 -28.32 -7.33 2.94
C THR A 408 -26.88 -6.96 2.62
N ALA A 409 -25.96 -7.93 2.70
CA ALA A 409 -24.54 -7.72 2.51
C ALA A 409 -24.16 -7.86 1.04
N LEU A 410 -23.68 -6.77 0.46
CA LEU A 410 -23.08 -6.71 -0.86
C LEU A 410 -21.59 -7.13 -0.78
N PRO A 411 -21.19 -8.26 -1.38
CA PRO A 411 -19.80 -8.72 -1.36
C PRO A 411 -18.91 -7.83 -2.23
N ILE A 412 -17.79 -7.42 -1.65
CA ILE A 412 -16.71 -6.67 -2.30
C ILE A 412 -15.45 -7.50 -2.10
N PRO A 413 -15.25 -8.48 -2.99
CA PRO A 413 -14.16 -9.41 -2.83
C PRO A 413 -12.82 -8.70 -2.99
N ALA A 414 -11.78 -9.28 -2.39
CA ALA A 414 -10.36 -8.97 -2.53
C ALA A 414 -10.03 -7.47 -2.74
N TYR A 415 -10.69 -6.60 -1.97
CA TYR A 415 -10.45 -5.18 -1.94
C TYR A 415 -9.02 -4.93 -1.46
N LEU A 416 -8.25 -4.14 -2.22
CA LEU A 416 -6.85 -3.91 -1.91
C LEU A 416 -6.71 -2.86 -0.80
N MET A 417 -6.48 -3.33 0.43
CA MET A 417 -6.31 -2.48 1.61
C MET A 417 -4.94 -1.79 1.70
N GLY A 418 -3.97 -2.25 0.91
CA GLY A 418 -2.62 -1.69 0.83
C GLY A 418 -1.54 -2.76 0.72
N PHE A 419 -0.30 -2.34 0.93
CA PHE A 419 0.88 -3.20 0.89
C PHE A 419 1.71 -3.08 2.16
N THR A 420 2.42 -4.15 2.51
CA THR A 420 3.49 -4.14 3.51
C THR A 420 4.77 -4.68 2.90
N LYS A 421 5.90 -4.31 3.50
CA LYS A 421 7.19 -4.86 3.10
C LYS A 421 7.32 -6.30 3.62
N ASN A 422 7.77 -7.22 2.78
CA ASN A 422 8.18 -8.54 3.24
C ASN A 422 9.47 -8.43 4.07
N PRO A 423 9.46 -8.83 5.35
CA PRO A 423 10.63 -8.71 6.19
C PRO A 423 11.77 -9.69 5.82
N ASN A 424 11.52 -10.73 5.03
CA ASN A 424 12.54 -11.67 4.55
C ASN A 424 13.45 -11.07 3.44
N VAL A 425 13.01 -9.97 2.80
CA VAL A 425 13.76 -9.28 1.74
C VAL A 425 14.26 -7.93 2.25
N MET A 426 15.57 -7.84 2.47
CA MET A 426 16.21 -6.61 2.95
C MET A 426 16.49 -5.67 1.78
N THR A 427 16.19 -4.38 1.94
CA THR A 427 16.59 -3.38 0.95
C THR A 427 17.93 -2.81 1.34
N TYR A 428 18.94 -3.03 0.51
CA TYR A 428 20.28 -2.47 0.64
C TYR A 428 20.91 -2.27 -0.74
N TYR A 429 21.96 -1.46 -0.77
CA TYR A 429 22.73 -1.20 -1.97
C TYR A 429 24.22 -1.39 -1.68
N ALA A 430 24.88 -2.25 -2.44
CA ALA A 430 26.28 -2.56 -2.26
C ALA A 430 27.03 -2.48 -3.59
N VAL A 431 28.22 -1.90 -3.55
CA VAL A 431 29.02 -1.60 -4.74
C VAL A 431 30.49 -1.94 -4.52
N LYS A 432 31.15 -2.24 -5.63
CA LYS A 432 32.60 -2.43 -5.74
C LYS A 432 33.13 -1.39 -6.73
N GLY A 433 34.10 -0.59 -6.32
CA GLY A 433 34.81 0.33 -7.20
C GLY A 433 36.22 -0.18 -7.50
N LYS A 434 36.64 -0.03 -8.75
CA LYS A 434 38.01 -0.27 -9.20
C LYS A 434 38.58 0.98 -9.85
N ALA A 435 39.85 1.27 -9.60
CA ALA A 435 40.59 2.33 -10.28
C ALA A 435 42.08 1.98 -10.36
N LYS A 436 42.78 2.48 -11.37
CA LYS A 436 44.21 2.30 -11.56
C LYS A 436 44.96 3.51 -11.00
N PHE A 437 45.98 3.25 -10.17
CA PHE A 437 46.87 4.26 -9.62
C PHE A 437 48.27 4.13 -10.20
N VAL A 438 48.80 5.20 -10.79
CA VAL A 438 50.19 5.30 -11.26
C VAL A 438 50.94 6.23 -10.31
N GLY A 439 51.94 5.69 -9.61
CA GLY A 439 52.80 6.48 -8.72
C GLY A 439 53.75 7.40 -9.49
N LEU A 440 54.19 8.49 -8.84
CA LEU A 440 55.09 9.47 -9.45
C LEU A 440 56.43 8.86 -9.90
N MET A 441 56.90 7.84 -9.17
CA MET A 441 58.15 7.12 -9.45
C MET A 441 57.84 5.64 -9.66
N PHE A 442 57.00 5.31 -10.65
CA PHE A 442 56.65 3.93 -10.98
C PHE A 442 57.80 3.26 -11.77
N PRO A 443 58.46 2.22 -11.24
CA PRO A 443 59.72 1.72 -11.80
C PRO A 443 59.54 0.75 -12.99
N PHE A 444 58.30 0.49 -13.42
CA PHE A 444 57.99 -0.48 -14.46
C PHE A 444 57.78 0.19 -15.82
N LYS A 445 58.22 -0.49 -16.88
CA LYS A 445 58.15 -0.02 -18.28
C LYS A 445 56.72 0.17 -18.78
N ASP A 446 55.79 -0.62 -18.22
CA ASP A 446 54.37 -0.54 -18.54
C ASP A 446 53.68 0.38 -17.52
N GLN A 447 53.24 1.58 -17.95
CA GLN A 447 52.53 2.55 -17.11
C GLN A 447 51.06 2.15 -16.82
N THR A 448 50.77 0.84 -16.74
CA THR A 448 49.40 0.33 -16.57
C THR A 448 48.83 0.56 -15.18
N GLY A 449 49.65 1.02 -14.22
CA GLY A 449 49.25 1.32 -12.84
C GLY A 449 48.94 0.09 -11.99
N ILE A 450 48.72 0.32 -10.69
CA ILE A 450 48.25 -0.68 -9.73
C ILE A 450 46.73 -0.60 -9.64
N GLU A 451 46.03 -1.72 -9.78
CA GLU A 451 44.57 -1.78 -9.57
C GLU A 451 44.25 -1.69 -8.07
N LEU A 452 43.43 -0.71 -7.73
CA LEU A 452 42.87 -0.51 -6.40
C LEU A 452 41.40 -0.92 -6.43
N THR A 453 41.00 -1.76 -5.46
CA THR A 453 39.61 -2.17 -5.26
C THR A 453 39.07 -1.59 -3.95
N ALA A 454 37.83 -1.12 -3.91
CA ALA A 454 37.13 -0.76 -2.67
C ALA A 454 35.69 -1.26 -2.70
N TYR A 455 35.12 -1.48 -1.51
CA TYR A 455 33.76 -1.98 -1.33
C TYR A 455 33.01 -1.06 -0.38
N ALA A 456 31.73 -0.82 -0.66
CA ALA A 456 30.86 -0.10 0.27
C ALA A 456 29.43 -0.63 0.19
N GLY A 457 28.74 -0.59 1.33
CA GLY A 457 27.35 -0.96 1.48
C GLY A 457 26.59 0.14 2.20
N ALA A 458 25.42 0.48 1.69
CA ALA A 458 24.52 1.44 2.31
C ALA A 458 23.10 0.90 2.33
N LYS A 459 22.41 1.12 3.45
CA LYS A 459 20.99 0.82 3.57
C LYS A 459 20.17 2.09 3.31
N PRO A 460 19.19 2.06 2.39
CA PRO A 460 18.18 3.11 2.34
C PRO A 460 17.35 3.05 3.63
N PHE A 461 17.35 4.12 4.43
CA PHE A 461 16.24 4.36 5.35
C PHE A 461 15.25 5.31 4.70
N GLY A 462 14.00 4.91 4.73
CA GLY A 462 12.94 5.68 4.12
C GLY A 462 11.81 4.81 3.64
N GLY A 463 10.60 5.29 3.87
CA GLY A 463 9.36 4.64 3.48
C GLY A 463 8.80 3.74 4.57
N ARG A 464 8.02 4.32 5.49
CA ARG A 464 6.90 3.58 6.08
C ARG A 464 5.99 3.21 4.93
N ILE A 465 6.19 2.04 4.32
CA ILE A 465 5.35 1.60 3.19
C ILE A 465 3.91 1.60 3.68
N GLY A 466 3.66 0.98 4.83
CA GLY A 466 2.43 1.12 5.59
C GLY A 466 2.48 0.27 6.85
N PRO A 467 1.52 0.46 7.76
CA PRO A 467 1.41 -0.39 8.93
C PRO A 467 1.07 -1.81 8.53
N ARG A 468 1.54 -2.78 9.32
CA ARG A 468 1.05 -4.16 9.21
C ARG A 468 -0.33 -4.25 9.87
N ILE A 469 -1.37 -3.97 9.09
CA ILE A 469 -2.76 -4.03 9.58
C ILE A 469 -3.19 -5.48 9.80
N PHE A 470 -2.78 -6.39 8.90
CA PHE A 470 -3.14 -7.80 8.92
C PHE A 470 -1.92 -8.71 9.09
N ALA A 471 -2.15 -9.91 9.60
CA ALA A 471 -1.16 -10.97 9.55
C ALA A 471 -1.25 -11.75 8.23
N HIS A 472 -0.17 -12.44 7.91
CA HIS A 472 -0.10 -13.40 6.81
C HIS A 472 0.56 -14.67 7.33
N GLU A 473 0.41 -15.77 6.61
CA GLU A 473 1.03 -17.04 6.99
C GLU A 473 2.56 -16.90 7.07
N PRO A 474 3.23 -17.48 8.09
CA PRO A 474 4.68 -17.37 8.27
C PRO A 474 5.45 -18.29 7.30
N THR A 475 5.09 -18.24 6.03
CA THR A 475 5.68 -19.01 4.93
C THR A 475 6.45 -18.09 3.99
N ARG A 476 7.41 -18.65 3.26
CA ARG A 476 8.18 -17.92 2.25
C ARG A 476 7.31 -17.17 1.23
N ASN A 477 6.22 -17.81 0.78
CA ASN A 477 5.28 -17.28 -0.20
C ASN A 477 3.86 -17.32 0.40
N PRO A 478 3.46 -16.32 1.20
CA PRO A 478 2.17 -16.34 1.89
C PRO A 478 1.03 -16.28 0.87
N THR A 479 -0.04 -17.05 1.10
CA THR A 479 -1.22 -17.08 0.20
C THR A 479 -2.48 -16.52 0.84
N MET A 480 -2.53 -16.42 2.17
CA MET A 480 -3.72 -15.99 2.91
C MET A 480 -3.44 -14.80 3.84
N ILE A 481 -4.47 -14.00 4.04
CA ILE A 481 -4.50 -12.89 4.99
C ILE A 481 -5.36 -13.27 6.17
N LYS A 482 -4.85 -13.04 7.38
CA LYS A 482 -5.54 -13.31 8.64
C LYS A 482 -5.59 -12.07 9.53
N PRO A 483 -6.57 -11.96 10.44
CA PRO A 483 -6.55 -10.95 11.47
C PRO A 483 -5.25 -11.04 12.28
N ARG A 484 -4.71 -9.88 12.64
CA ARG A 484 -3.43 -9.77 13.32
C ARG A 484 -3.60 -10.06 14.82
N ASN A 485 -3.19 -11.24 15.25
CA ASN A 485 -3.14 -11.65 16.65
C ASN A 485 -1.69 -11.81 17.17
N GLN A 486 -0.92 -10.72 17.28
CA GLN A 486 0.45 -10.78 17.76
C GLN A 486 0.65 -9.90 19.01
N GLY A 487 0.55 -10.52 20.19
CA GLY A 487 0.75 -9.85 21.49
C GLY A 487 -0.29 -8.74 21.74
N ASN A 488 0.15 -7.60 22.28
CA ASN A 488 -0.69 -6.43 22.58
C ASN A 488 -1.00 -5.55 21.34
N TYR A 489 -0.77 -6.03 20.10
CA TYR A 489 -0.89 -5.22 18.89
C TYR A 489 -2.03 -5.71 17.98
N LEU A 490 -3.27 -5.43 18.39
CA LEU A 490 -4.51 -5.96 17.78
C LEU A 490 -5.16 -4.99 16.77
N LEU A 491 -4.36 -4.50 15.82
CA LEU A 491 -4.79 -3.44 14.89
C LEU A 491 -5.93 -3.82 13.95
N SER A 492 -6.09 -5.12 13.59
CA SER A 492 -7.11 -5.54 12.62
C SER A 492 -8.55 -5.31 13.10
N SER A 493 -8.79 -5.32 14.42
CA SER A 493 -10.12 -5.19 15.02
C SER A 493 -10.79 -3.84 14.73
N SER A 494 -10.00 -2.79 14.48
CA SER A 494 -10.52 -1.47 14.08
C SER A 494 -10.80 -1.35 12.58
N TYR A 495 -10.50 -2.40 11.81
CA TYR A 495 -10.69 -2.44 10.35
C TYR A 495 -11.68 -3.49 9.89
N LEU A 496 -11.86 -4.56 10.68
CA LEU A 496 -12.70 -5.69 10.34
C LEU A 496 -13.61 -6.00 11.52
N SER A 497 -14.90 -6.05 11.22
CA SER A 497 -15.89 -6.63 12.12
C SER A 497 -16.43 -7.93 11.50
N GLY A 498 -16.36 -9.01 12.26
CA GLY A 498 -16.97 -10.29 11.92
C GLY A 498 -18.47 -10.28 12.21
N LEU A 499 -19.21 -11.26 11.72
CA LEU A 499 -20.64 -11.39 11.97
C LEU A 499 -20.97 -12.83 12.33
N GLN A 500 -21.79 -13.02 13.36
CA GLN A 500 -22.27 -14.33 13.77
C GLN A 500 -23.80 -14.40 13.62
N PRO A 501 -24.32 -14.93 12.49
CA PRO A 501 -25.75 -15.15 12.32
C PRO A 501 -26.22 -16.29 13.23
N ASN A 502 -27.45 -16.21 13.75
CA ASN A 502 -28.05 -17.28 14.55
C ASN A 502 -29.01 -18.13 13.69
N LEU A 503 -28.60 -19.35 13.38
CA LEU A 503 -29.33 -20.26 12.50
C LEU A 503 -30.34 -21.11 13.28
N THR A 504 -31.51 -20.55 13.59
CA THR A 504 -32.65 -21.33 14.09
C THR A 504 -33.69 -21.50 12.97
N SER A 505 -33.40 -22.46 12.08
CA SER A 505 -34.24 -22.98 10.98
C SER A 505 -34.75 -21.94 9.95
N GLY A 506 -34.05 -21.82 8.81
CA GLY A 506 -34.48 -21.03 7.66
C GLY A 506 -34.27 -19.52 7.81
N PHE A 507 -34.41 -18.79 6.70
CA PHE A 507 -34.42 -17.33 6.73
C PHE A 507 -35.61 -16.81 7.54
N LYS A 508 -35.38 -15.79 8.36
CA LYS A 508 -36.40 -15.07 9.12
C LYS A 508 -36.19 -13.55 8.99
N PRO A 509 -37.27 -12.76 8.96
CA PRO A 509 -37.18 -11.30 8.98
C PRO A 509 -36.30 -10.78 10.12
N GLY A 510 -35.43 -9.82 9.81
CA GLY A 510 -34.48 -9.23 10.77
C GLY A 510 -33.14 -9.97 10.92
N LEU A 511 -32.94 -11.09 10.22
CA LEU A 511 -31.62 -11.73 10.08
C LEU A 511 -30.82 -11.08 8.93
N PRO A 512 -29.50 -10.89 9.08
CA PRO A 512 -28.64 -10.40 8.01
C PRO A 512 -28.52 -11.44 6.90
N ILE A 513 -28.33 -10.98 5.67
CA ILE A 513 -28.11 -11.84 4.49
C ILE A 513 -26.68 -11.60 3.98
N PRO A 514 -25.88 -12.62 3.64
CA PRO A 514 -26.11 -14.08 3.78
C PRO A 514 -26.30 -14.54 5.23
N ILE A 515 -27.08 -15.62 5.44
CA ILE A 515 -27.27 -16.23 6.77
C ILE A 515 -26.25 -17.33 7.05
N GLU A 516 -25.51 -17.76 6.03
CA GLU A 516 -24.54 -18.85 6.06
C GLU A 516 -23.32 -18.46 6.92
N GLU A 517 -23.11 -19.17 8.03
CA GLU A 517 -21.97 -18.91 8.93
C GLU A 517 -20.60 -19.02 8.23
N GLU A 518 -20.48 -19.87 7.20
CA GLU A 518 -19.23 -20.05 6.46
C GLU A 518 -18.87 -18.87 5.56
N PHE A 519 -19.82 -17.98 5.29
CA PHE A 519 -19.57 -16.75 4.57
C PHE A 519 -18.83 -15.72 5.45
N TRP A 520 -19.05 -15.75 6.77
CA TRP A 520 -18.63 -14.70 7.71
C TRP A 520 -17.37 -15.04 8.50
N VAL A 521 -16.50 -14.05 8.69
CA VAL A 521 -15.41 -14.15 9.67
C VAL A 521 -15.99 -14.17 11.08
N ARG A 522 -15.59 -15.18 11.87
CA ARG A 522 -16.05 -15.41 13.26
C ARG A 522 -14.90 -15.52 14.25
N THR A 523 -13.69 -15.87 13.78
CA THR A 523 -12.50 -16.00 14.63
C THR A 523 -11.29 -15.30 14.01
N ASP A 524 -10.25 -15.10 14.81
CA ASP A 524 -8.99 -14.51 14.38
C ASP A 524 -8.07 -15.46 13.59
N SER A 525 -8.44 -16.75 13.51
CA SER A 525 -7.68 -17.78 12.78
C SER A 525 -8.10 -17.92 11.32
N GLU A 526 -9.29 -17.41 10.99
CA GLU A 526 -9.91 -17.52 9.67
C GLU A 526 -9.30 -16.52 8.68
N ALA A 527 -9.22 -16.93 7.41
CA ALA A 527 -8.72 -16.07 6.35
C ALA A 527 -9.80 -15.06 5.92
N VAL A 528 -9.46 -13.77 5.96
CA VAL A 528 -10.35 -12.65 5.53
C VAL A 528 -9.99 -12.18 4.13
N GLY A 529 -9.25 -12.99 3.38
CA GLY A 529 -8.71 -12.63 2.09
C GLY A 529 -7.48 -13.46 1.75
N GLY A 530 -6.94 -13.26 0.56
CA GLY A 530 -5.87 -14.09 0.05
C GLY A 530 -5.67 -13.96 -1.46
N SER A 531 -4.70 -14.72 -1.94
CA SER A 531 -4.42 -14.88 -3.36
C SER A 531 -5.38 -15.89 -4.01
N PRO A 532 -5.68 -15.75 -5.32
CA PRO A 532 -6.64 -16.56 -6.05
C PRO A 532 -6.56 -18.09 -5.96
N THR A 533 -5.41 -18.66 -5.60
CA THR A 533 -5.24 -20.12 -5.54
C THR A 533 -5.23 -20.68 -4.12
N SER A 534 -5.57 -19.87 -3.10
CA SER A 534 -5.62 -20.38 -1.74
C SER A 534 -6.68 -21.49 -1.63
N SER A 535 -6.32 -22.63 -1.04
CA SER A 535 -7.22 -23.80 -0.94
C SER A 535 -8.39 -23.60 0.03
N ASN A 536 -8.35 -22.53 0.82
CA ASN A 536 -9.37 -22.19 1.80
C ASN A 536 -10.36 -21.20 1.21
N LYS A 537 -11.66 -21.45 1.42
CA LYS A 537 -12.71 -20.51 1.02
C LYS A 537 -12.57 -19.22 1.84
N PRO A 538 -12.26 -18.08 1.22
CA PRO A 538 -12.02 -16.84 1.97
C PRO A 538 -13.35 -16.30 2.49
N LYS A 539 -13.36 -15.82 3.73
CA LYS A 539 -14.56 -15.30 4.41
C LYS A 539 -14.64 -13.79 4.31
N PHE A 540 -15.83 -13.24 4.49
CA PHE A 540 -16.12 -11.81 4.39
C PHE A 540 -16.26 -11.16 5.77
N ALA A 541 -15.82 -9.92 5.86
CA ALA A 541 -15.94 -9.08 7.05
C ALA A 541 -16.60 -7.74 6.72
N VAL A 542 -17.23 -7.13 7.71
CA VAL A 542 -17.75 -5.76 7.64
C VAL A 542 -16.57 -4.79 7.74
N PRO A 543 -16.41 -3.86 6.79
CA PRO A 543 -15.34 -2.90 6.82
C PRO A 543 -15.57 -1.90 7.94
N ASN A 544 -14.49 -1.53 8.63
CA ASN A 544 -14.47 -0.52 9.68
C ASN A 544 -13.19 0.33 9.54
N ILE A 545 -13.06 1.42 10.29
CA ILE A 545 -11.86 2.24 10.27
C ILE A 545 -11.59 2.90 11.62
N TYR A 546 -10.31 2.97 11.98
CA TYR A 546 -9.81 3.93 12.96
C TYR A 546 -9.43 5.23 12.24
N TYR A 547 -10.19 6.30 12.46
CA TYR A 547 -10.10 7.51 11.63
C TYR A 547 -8.95 8.43 12.08
N ASP A 548 -8.97 8.87 13.34
CA ASP A 548 -7.93 9.73 13.91
C ASP A 548 -7.85 9.58 15.45
N PHE A 549 -6.84 10.14 16.10
CA PHE A 549 -6.73 10.16 17.56
C PHE A 549 -6.61 11.58 18.11
N LEU A 550 -7.22 11.89 19.25
CA LEU A 550 -7.06 13.21 19.88
C LEU A 550 -5.71 13.29 20.61
N ASN A 551 -5.40 12.24 21.39
CA ASN A 551 -4.20 12.11 22.21
C ASN A 551 -3.62 10.67 22.19
N GLY A 552 -2.40 10.49 22.67
CA GLY A 552 -1.72 9.19 22.68
C GLY A 552 -2.35 8.13 23.60
N THR A 553 -3.13 8.54 24.60
CA THR A 553 -3.82 7.62 25.52
C THR A 553 -4.96 6.89 24.82
N GLU A 554 -5.75 7.58 23.98
CA GLU A 554 -6.82 6.99 23.18
C GLU A 554 -6.29 5.93 22.20
N LEU A 555 -5.19 6.25 21.52
CA LEU A 555 -4.54 5.30 20.62
C LEU A 555 -4.09 4.05 21.36
N ASN A 556 -3.53 4.20 22.56
CA ASN A 556 -3.15 3.07 23.42
C ASN A 556 -4.34 2.21 23.83
N LEU A 557 -5.46 2.83 24.17
CA LEU A 557 -6.66 2.09 24.57
C LEU A 557 -7.15 1.24 23.39
N GLU A 558 -7.22 1.79 22.19
CA GLU A 558 -7.69 1.03 21.03
C GLU A 558 -6.76 -0.12 20.64
N VAL A 559 -5.45 0.05 20.74
CA VAL A 559 -4.51 -1.03 20.37
C VAL A 559 -4.43 -2.15 21.43
N ASN A 560 -4.63 -1.83 22.72
CA ASN A 560 -4.50 -2.80 23.81
C ASN A 560 -5.80 -3.55 24.17
N LYS A 561 -6.96 -3.13 23.68
CA LYS A 561 -8.21 -3.86 23.94
C LYS A 561 -8.13 -5.26 23.28
N LEU A 562 -8.62 -6.29 23.98
CA LEU A 562 -8.55 -7.71 23.58
C LEU A 562 -9.39 -8.05 22.32
N GLY A 563 -8.91 -9.03 21.54
CA GLY A 563 -9.56 -9.53 20.32
C GLY A 563 -9.03 -8.91 19.01
N SER A 564 -8.67 -9.76 18.05
CA SER A 564 -8.14 -9.34 16.73
C SER A 564 -9.23 -8.99 15.71
N VAL A 565 -10.48 -9.37 15.99
CA VAL A 565 -11.68 -9.08 15.19
C VAL A 565 -12.80 -8.72 16.16
N GLU A 566 -13.57 -7.68 15.85
CA GLU A 566 -14.80 -7.36 16.59
C GLU A 566 -15.98 -8.16 16.02
N ILE A 567 -16.60 -9.03 16.80
CA ILE A 567 -17.72 -9.86 16.32
C ILE A 567 -19.05 -9.17 16.63
N LEU A 568 -19.82 -8.87 15.58
CA LEU A 568 -21.17 -8.34 15.66
C LEU A 568 -22.14 -9.48 16.00
N LYS A 569 -22.72 -9.41 17.19
CA LYS A 569 -23.61 -10.45 17.73
C LYS A 569 -25.08 -10.07 17.60
N GLU A 570 -25.93 -11.09 17.53
CA GLU A 570 -27.37 -10.91 17.63
C GLU A 570 -27.74 -10.40 19.03
N ALA A 571 -28.51 -9.32 19.12
CA ALA A 571 -29.16 -8.93 20.35
C ALA A 571 -30.45 -9.75 20.55
N ASN A 572 -30.58 -10.39 21.70
CA ASN A 572 -31.72 -11.27 22.02
C ASN A 572 -32.92 -10.49 22.55
N THR A 573 -32.70 -9.29 23.07
CA THR A 573 -33.74 -8.42 23.64
C THR A 573 -33.57 -6.99 23.16
N TRP A 574 -34.67 -6.24 23.15
CA TRP A 574 -34.65 -4.80 22.86
C TRP A 574 -33.69 -4.04 23.81
N THR A 575 -33.69 -4.38 25.10
CA THR A 575 -32.77 -3.79 26.08
C THR A 575 -31.30 -4.03 25.71
N GLU A 576 -30.95 -5.26 25.31
CA GLU A 576 -29.59 -5.57 24.85
C GLU A 576 -29.20 -4.73 23.62
N ALA A 577 -30.13 -4.57 22.68
CA ALA A 577 -29.91 -3.87 21.42
C ALA A 577 -29.73 -2.34 21.56
N TYR A 578 -30.33 -1.70 22.57
CA TYR A 578 -30.38 -0.24 22.69
C TYR A 578 -29.70 0.31 23.94
N GLU A 579 -29.64 -0.46 25.02
CA GLU A 579 -29.08 -0.01 26.31
C GLU A 579 -27.71 -0.65 26.62
N GLN A 580 -27.38 -1.81 26.03
CA GLN A 580 -26.19 -2.61 26.37
C GLN A 580 -25.28 -2.92 25.16
N ASN A 581 -25.07 -1.94 24.28
CA ASN A 581 -24.20 -2.12 23.11
C ASN A 581 -22.80 -2.62 23.50
N GLN A 582 -22.35 -3.68 22.84
CA GLN A 582 -21.07 -4.31 23.14
C GLN A 582 -19.95 -3.76 22.25
N GLU A 583 -20.27 -3.38 21.01
CA GLU A 583 -19.34 -2.95 19.97
C GLU A 583 -18.73 -1.58 20.30
N ASP A 584 -17.41 -1.45 20.19
CA ASP A 584 -16.67 -0.25 20.57
C ASP A 584 -15.37 0.01 19.76
N ARG A 585 -15.12 -0.73 18.67
CA ARG A 585 -13.91 -0.56 17.83
C ARG A 585 -14.15 0.30 16.60
N GLY A 586 -13.10 1.00 16.18
CA GLY A 586 -13.16 1.86 14.98
C GLY A 586 -14.33 2.84 15.07
N LEU A 587 -15.21 2.85 14.07
CA LEU A 587 -16.40 3.70 14.03
C LEU A 587 -17.56 3.27 14.96
N PHE A 588 -17.46 2.14 15.65
CA PHE A 588 -18.37 1.83 16.76
C PHE A 588 -18.04 2.62 18.03
N ASN A 589 -16.82 3.18 18.12
CA ASN A 589 -16.47 4.14 19.15
C ASN A 589 -17.09 5.52 18.82
N ARG A 590 -17.81 6.14 19.77
CA ARG A 590 -18.46 7.44 19.54
C ARG A 590 -17.47 8.52 19.10
N ILE A 591 -16.30 8.60 19.76
CA ILE A 591 -15.32 9.67 19.50
C ILE A 591 -14.81 9.58 18.06
N GLN A 592 -14.53 8.36 17.59
CA GLN A 592 -14.08 8.11 16.22
C GLN A 592 -15.16 8.47 15.19
N PHE A 593 -16.40 8.03 15.44
CA PHE A 593 -17.50 8.31 14.55
C PHE A 593 -17.87 9.79 14.52
N GLU A 594 -17.87 10.48 15.66
CA GLU A 594 -18.16 11.91 15.76
C GLU A 594 -17.16 12.76 14.97
N GLN A 595 -15.86 12.44 15.07
CA GLN A 595 -14.83 13.10 14.24
C GLN A 595 -15.11 12.93 12.75
N PHE A 596 -15.56 11.75 12.35
CA PHE A 596 -15.87 11.43 10.96
C PHE A 596 -17.18 12.07 10.49
N TRP A 597 -18.20 12.09 11.35
CA TRP A 597 -19.50 12.71 11.14
C TRP A 597 -19.37 14.22 10.94
N ASN A 598 -18.51 14.89 11.72
CA ASN A 598 -18.32 16.34 11.70
C ASN A 598 -17.65 16.88 10.42
N LEU A 599 -17.15 16.00 9.55
CA LEU A 599 -16.56 16.38 8.24
C LEU A 599 -17.59 16.85 7.23
N GLN A 600 -18.88 16.66 7.52
CA GLN A 600 -19.96 17.16 6.66
C GLN A 600 -19.89 18.68 6.53
N ALA A 601 -20.08 19.20 5.31
CA ALA A 601 -19.94 20.62 5.01
C ALA A 601 -21.07 21.53 5.60
N ASN A 602 -22.02 20.97 6.35
CA ASN A 602 -23.23 21.69 6.81
C ASN A 602 -23.45 21.67 8.34
N SER A 603 -22.41 21.40 9.13
CA SER A 603 -22.49 21.21 10.60
C SER A 603 -22.91 22.46 11.41
N GLY A 604 -23.27 23.57 10.74
CA GLY A 604 -23.49 24.88 11.36
C GLY A 604 -24.93 25.41 11.38
N SER A 605 -25.90 24.77 10.72
CA SER A 605 -27.29 25.24 10.73
C SER A 605 -28.20 24.26 11.47
N GLY A 606 -28.73 24.68 12.62
CA GLY A 606 -29.67 23.93 13.47
C GLY A 606 -31.05 23.65 12.84
N THR A 607 -31.08 23.21 11.58
CA THR A 607 -32.26 22.70 10.88
C THR A 607 -31.91 21.31 10.34
N ASN A 608 -32.24 20.30 11.14
CA ASN A 608 -31.88 18.88 10.99
C ASN A 608 -32.51 18.17 9.76
N ASN A 609 -32.96 18.92 8.75
CA ASN A 609 -33.62 18.44 7.53
C ASN A 609 -33.12 19.14 6.25
N ALA A 610 -32.01 19.89 6.30
CA ALA A 610 -31.49 20.56 5.10
C ALA A 610 -30.95 19.52 4.09
N VAL A 611 -31.57 19.46 2.92
CA VAL A 611 -31.09 18.67 1.77
C VAL A 611 -29.67 19.11 1.44
N MET A 612 -28.70 18.19 1.50
CA MET A 612 -27.32 18.48 1.10
C MET A 612 -27.25 18.63 -0.43
N SER A 613 -26.62 19.71 -0.91
CA SER A 613 -26.34 19.84 -2.34
C SER A 613 -25.25 18.86 -2.78
N ALA A 614 -25.19 18.55 -4.08
CA ALA A 614 -24.15 17.68 -4.65
C ALA A 614 -22.73 18.22 -4.34
N ASP A 615 -22.53 19.54 -4.41
CA ASP A 615 -21.26 20.19 -4.08
C ASP A 615 -20.89 20.01 -2.60
N GLN A 616 -21.86 20.09 -1.69
CA GLN A 616 -21.63 19.86 -0.26
C GLN A 616 -21.25 18.40 0.02
N VAL A 617 -21.82 17.45 -0.73
CA VAL A 617 -21.44 16.03 -0.64
C VAL A 617 -20.01 15.84 -1.12
N GLU A 618 -19.64 16.40 -2.27
CA GLU A 618 -18.27 16.34 -2.81
C GLU A 618 -17.26 16.99 -1.85
N ASP A 619 -17.57 18.16 -1.30
CA ASP A 619 -16.72 18.85 -0.33
C ASP A 619 -16.55 18.02 0.95
N SER A 620 -17.61 17.36 1.43
CA SER A 620 -17.53 16.45 2.59
C SER A 620 -16.65 15.24 2.31
N ILE A 621 -16.74 14.66 1.11
CA ILE A 621 -15.86 13.57 0.68
C ILE A 621 -14.40 14.02 0.61
N LYS A 622 -14.13 15.20 0.02
CA LYS A 622 -12.76 15.75 -0.04
C LYS A 622 -12.19 16.09 1.34
N ARG A 623 -13.03 16.44 2.32
CA ARG A 623 -12.64 16.61 3.73
C ARG A 623 -12.25 15.27 4.36
N ALA A 624 -12.98 14.19 4.10
CA ALA A 624 -12.65 12.84 4.59
C ALA A 624 -11.31 12.29 4.06
N ARG A 625 -10.86 12.74 2.89
CA ARG A 625 -9.54 12.39 2.34
C ARG A 625 -8.38 13.14 2.99
N ALA A 626 -8.63 14.20 3.77
CA ALA A 626 -7.57 15.00 4.36
C ALA A 626 -6.66 14.14 5.27
N PRO A 627 -5.34 14.44 5.35
CA PRO A 627 -4.44 13.70 6.23
C PRO A 627 -4.80 13.86 7.71
N THR A 628 -4.71 12.78 8.48
CA THR A 628 -4.99 12.75 9.93
C THR A 628 -3.72 12.52 10.77
N LYS A 629 -3.78 12.67 12.10
CA LYS A 629 -2.63 12.34 12.97
C LYS A 629 -2.34 10.85 12.95
N TYR A 630 -3.38 10.02 12.83
CA TYR A 630 -3.21 8.58 12.59
C TYR A 630 -2.45 8.31 11.29
N ASP A 631 -2.77 9.02 10.21
CA ASP A 631 -2.07 8.90 8.95
C ASP A 631 -0.60 9.31 9.09
N SER A 632 -0.30 10.43 9.75
CA SER A 632 1.09 10.88 9.95
C SER A 632 1.91 9.97 10.86
N LEU A 633 1.23 9.20 11.72
CA LEU A 633 1.85 8.19 12.56
C LEU A 633 2.21 6.91 11.80
N ASN A 634 1.39 6.48 10.83
CA ASN A 634 1.50 5.15 10.21
C ASN A 634 1.93 5.17 8.74
N TYR A 635 1.65 6.25 8.03
CA TYR A 635 1.92 6.43 6.60
C TYR A 635 2.87 7.59 6.35
N LEU A 636 3.40 7.63 5.14
CA LEU A 636 4.16 8.77 4.66
C LEU A 636 3.24 9.71 3.87
N ILE A 637 3.14 10.96 4.31
CA ILE A 637 2.32 11.99 3.67
C ILE A 637 3.26 12.95 2.94
N PRO A 638 3.04 13.24 1.63
CA PRO A 638 3.89 14.14 0.86
C PRO A 638 3.96 15.55 1.46
N SER A 639 5.07 16.26 1.20
CA SER A 639 5.18 17.68 1.56
C SER A 639 4.58 18.51 0.44
N PHE A 640 3.61 19.33 0.80
CA PHE A 640 2.77 20.08 -0.12
C PHE A 640 3.16 21.57 -0.20
N ALA A 641 4.46 21.87 -0.20
CA ALA A 641 4.98 23.24 -0.19
C ALA A 641 4.61 24.00 -1.47
N ASP A 642 4.13 25.24 -1.32
CA ASP A 642 3.78 26.11 -2.45
C ASP A 642 5.02 26.48 -3.26
N ALA A 643 5.06 26.04 -4.52
CA ALA A 643 6.17 26.24 -5.46
C ALA A 643 6.52 27.72 -5.72
N ASN A 644 5.66 28.66 -5.29
CA ASN A 644 5.76 30.09 -5.57
C ASN A 644 6.43 30.92 -4.46
N THR A 645 6.85 30.30 -3.34
CA THR A 645 7.52 31.05 -2.27
C THR A 645 9.01 31.21 -2.57
N ALA A 646 9.37 32.28 -3.29
CA ALA A 646 10.76 32.64 -3.56
C ALA A 646 11.52 32.84 -2.25
N GLY A 647 12.56 32.02 -2.01
CA GLY A 647 13.43 32.11 -0.82
C GLY A 647 13.62 30.79 -0.08
N ASN A 648 12.74 29.80 -0.28
CA ASN A 648 12.99 28.43 0.15
C ASN A 648 13.70 27.70 -0.99
N ASN A 649 15.03 27.59 -0.92
CA ASN A 649 15.80 26.77 -1.83
C ASN A 649 15.30 25.31 -1.70
N PRO A 650 14.49 24.79 -2.64
CA PRO A 650 13.91 23.47 -2.51
C PRO A 650 14.99 22.48 -2.92
N PHE A 651 15.52 21.71 -1.97
CA PHE A 651 16.31 20.54 -2.32
C PHE A 651 15.49 19.69 -3.31
N ASP A 652 16.12 19.34 -4.44
CA ASP A 652 15.61 18.76 -5.72
C ASP A 652 14.74 17.47 -5.65
N THR A 653 13.80 17.37 -4.73
CA THR A 653 12.86 16.24 -4.64
C THR A 653 11.48 16.71 -4.20
N ASN A 654 10.76 17.42 -5.08
CA ASN A 654 9.32 17.66 -4.91
C ASN A 654 8.48 16.69 -5.75
N PRO A 655 8.25 15.43 -5.33
CA PRO A 655 7.23 14.58 -5.92
C PRO A 655 5.85 14.88 -5.30
N SER A 656 5.36 16.13 -5.44
CA SER A 656 3.93 16.46 -5.33
C SER A 656 3.71 17.95 -5.65
N PHE A 657 3.49 18.27 -6.92
CA PHE A 657 3.15 19.64 -7.34
C PHE A 657 1.77 20.06 -6.78
N ILE A 658 1.65 21.27 -6.21
CA ILE A 658 0.36 21.90 -5.87
C ILE A 658 0.35 23.40 -6.25
N ASN A 659 -0.47 23.76 -7.24
CA ASN A 659 -1.75 24.44 -7.07
C ASN A 659 -2.29 24.82 -8.47
N GLN A 660 -3.39 24.21 -8.90
CA GLN A 660 -4.19 24.65 -10.05
C GLN A 660 -5.65 24.89 -9.65
N SER A 661 -6.00 24.78 -8.36
CA SER A 661 -7.39 25.00 -7.95
C SER A 661 -7.65 26.49 -7.81
N SER A 662 -8.79 26.94 -8.34
CA SER A 662 -9.32 28.27 -8.10
C SER A 662 -9.85 28.45 -6.67
N ARG A 663 -10.02 27.35 -5.91
CA ARG A 663 -10.50 27.36 -4.51
C ARG A 663 -9.34 27.37 -3.52
N ALA A 664 -9.34 28.35 -2.62
CA ALA A 664 -8.27 28.59 -1.65
C ALA A 664 -7.95 27.41 -0.69
N ASN A 665 -8.94 26.56 -0.37
CA ASN A 665 -8.80 25.48 0.61
C ASN A 665 -8.60 24.10 -0.02
N GLU A 666 -8.58 23.99 -1.36
CA GLU A 666 -8.40 22.71 -2.06
C GLU A 666 -6.93 22.48 -2.40
N VAL A 667 -6.46 21.28 -2.06
CA VAL A 667 -5.11 20.82 -2.38
C VAL A 667 -5.22 19.77 -3.48
N LYS A 668 -4.85 20.15 -4.71
CA LYS A 668 -4.71 19.22 -5.84
C LYS A 668 -3.24 18.85 -6.01
N TYR A 669 -2.94 17.56 -5.99
CA TYR A 669 -1.57 17.04 -6.04
C TYR A 669 -1.43 15.90 -7.03
N MET A 670 -0.19 15.67 -7.46
CA MET A 670 0.21 14.60 -8.37
C MET A 670 1.31 13.75 -7.73
N ILE A 671 1.12 12.44 -7.68
CA ILE A 671 2.12 11.48 -7.17
C ILE A 671 2.73 10.74 -8.35
N TYR A 672 4.06 10.64 -8.39
CA TYR A 672 4.74 9.83 -9.39
C TYR A 672 4.45 8.35 -9.15
N ALA A 673 3.70 7.73 -10.07
CA ALA A 673 3.19 6.37 -9.95
C ALA A 673 2.83 5.85 -11.33
N PRO A 674 3.80 5.38 -12.14
CA PRO A 674 3.55 4.99 -13.51
C PRO A 674 2.57 3.81 -13.60
N LEU A 675 1.63 3.86 -14.54
CA LEU A 675 0.59 2.83 -14.73
C LEU A 675 0.96 1.78 -15.79
N PHE A 676 1.59 2.19 -16.90
CA PHE A 676 2.03 1.29 -17.96
C PHE A 676 3.21 1.89 -18.75
N GLY A 677 4.00 1.03 -19.39
CA GLY A 677 5.18 1.42 -20.15
C GLY A 677 6.05 0.23 -20.55
N THR A 678 7.00 0.45 -21.46
CA THR A 678 7.87 -0.60 -22.03
C THR A 678 8.61 -1.45 -21.00
N PHE A 679 8.92 -0.87 -19.84
CA PHE A 679 9.83 -1.46 -18.85
C PHE A 679 9.12 -1.85 -17.55
N PHE A 680 7.79 -1.90 -17.56
CA PHE A 680 6.96 -2.24 -16.41
C PHE A 680 6.28 -3.60 -16.60
N PRO A 681 5.92 -4.31 -15.51
CA PRO A 681 5.23 -5.59 -15.57
C PRO A 681 4.01 -5.55 -16.49
N HIS A 682 3.17 -4.54 -16.32
CA HIS A 682 2.03 -4.30 -17.20
C HIS A 682 2.52 -3.47 -18.40
N ASN A 683 3.00 -4.20 -19.42
CA ASN A 683 3.60 -3.67 -20.66
C ASN A 683 2.63 -2.74 -21.43
N ARG A 684 3.15 -2.04 -22.46
CA ARG A 684 2.67 -0.84 -23.22
C ARG A 684 1.17 -0.60 -23.49
N GLU A 685 0.25 -1.54 -23.25
CA GLU A 685 -1.16 -1.44 -23.62
C GLU A 685 -2.10 -1.84 -22.48
N ILE A 686 -3.28 -1.20 -22.43
CA ILE A 686 -4.35 -1.46 -21.44
C ILE A 686 -4.76 -2.95 -21.43
N GLN A 687 -4.53 -3.69 -22.51
CA GLN A 687 -4.86 -5.11 -22.64
C GLN A 687 -4.22 -6.01 -21.57
N GLY A 688 -3.01 -5.69 -21.09
CA GLY A 688 -2.38 -6.43 -19.99
C GLY A 688 -3.15 -6.29 -18.68
N ILE A 689 -3.72 -5.11 -18.41
CA ILE A 689 -4.55 -4.84 -17.24
C ILE A 689 -5.90 -5.57 -17.33
N LYS A 690 -6.46 -5.69 -18.54
CA LYS A 690 -7.73 -6.39 -18.80
C LYS A 690 -7.66 -7.89 -18.47
N ASN A 691 -6.50 -8.52 -18.71
CA ASN A 691 -6.30 -9.93 -18.38
C ASN A 691 -6.27 -10.17 -16.86
N GLU A 692 -5.63 -9.27 -16.10
CA GLU A 692 -5.59 -9.32 -14.63
C GLU A 692 -6.98 -9.18 -14.00
N VAL A 693 -7.80 -8.24 -14.50
CA VAL A 693 -9.20 -8.09 -14.06
C VAL A 693 -9.99 -9.39 -14.28
N THR A 694 -9.77 -10.07 -15.41
CA THR A 694 -10.49 -11.31 -15.71
C THR A 694 -10.11 -12.44 -14.73
N GLN A 695 -8.80 -12.64 -14.48
CA GLN A 695 -8.34 -13.64 -13.51
C GLN A 695 -8.88 -13.36 -12.10
N TYR A 696 -8.94 -12.07 -11.74
CA TYR A 696 -9.48 -11.63 -10.46
C TYR A 696 -10.96 -11.98 -10.30
N LEU A 697 -11.79 -11.77 -11.32
CA LEU A 697 -13.22 -12.07 -11.26
C LEU A 697 -13.47 -13.57 -11.10
N THR A 698 -12.68 -14.42 -11.76
CA THR A 698 -12.78 -15.88 -11.63
C THR A 698 -12.58 -16.36 -10.20
N TYR A 699 -11.65 -15.75 -9.44
CA TYR A 699 -11.44 -16.12 -8.03
C TYR A 699 -12.69 -15.92 -7.17
N ASN A 700 -13.48 -14.91 -7.50
CA ASN A 700 -14.58 -14.46 -6.68
C ASN A 700 -15.92 -15.10 -7.05
N GLU A 701 -15.92 -16.00 -8.04
CA GLU A 701 -17.12 -16.63 -8.57
C GLU A 701 -17.92 -17.38 -7.49
N THR A 702 -17.24 -18.04 -6.55
CA THR A 702 -17.91 -18.75 -5.45
C THR A 702 -18.69 -17.78 -4.57
N ALA A 703 -18.11 -16.62 -4.24
CA ALA A 703 -18.76 -15.62 -3.40
C ALA A 703 -19.96 -14.97 -4.10
N ILE A 704 -19.83 -14.69 -5.39
CA ILE A 704 -20.92 -14.19 -6.24
C ILE A 704 -22.08 -15.18 -6.25
N THR A 705 -21.78 -16.47 -6.38
CA THR A 705 -22.79 -17.54 -6.39
C THR A 705 -23.47 -17.67 -5.03
N THR A 706 -22.71 -17.68 -3.92
CA THR A 706 -23.29 -17.70 -2.56
C THR A 706 -24.22 -16.53 -2.32
N PHE A 707 -23.88 -15.32 -2.76
CA PHE A 707 -24.75 -14.15 -2.62
C PHE A 707 -26.07 -14.32 -3.40
N ASN A 708 -26.01 -14.79 -4.65
CA ASN A 708 -27.21 -15.07 -5.45
C ASN A 708 -28.09 -16.16 -4.80
N ASP A 709 -27.48 -17.22 -4.26
CA ASP A 709 -28.18 -18.29 -3.55
C ASP A 709 -28.89 -17.75 -2.29
N SER A 710 -28.25 -16.85 -1.55
CA SER A 710 -28.88 -16.21 -0.39
C SER A 710 -30.05 -15.31 -0.80
N LEU A 711 -29.97 -14.59 -1.92
CA LEU A 711 -31.10 -13.81 -2.46
C LEU A 711 -32.27 -14.72 -2.88
N LYS A 712 -31.97 -15.89 -3.44
CA LYS A 712 -32.99 -16.91 -3.76
C LYS A 712 -33.73 -17.37 -2.51
N ALA A 713 -33.00 -17.70 -1.43
CA ALA A 713 -33.59 -18.14 -0.17
C ALA A 713 -34.56 -17.09 0.42
N VAL A 714 -34.26 -15.80 0.26
CA VAL A 714 -35.13 -14.71 0.69
C VAL A 714 -36.41 -14.65 -0.15
N ALA A 715 -36.28 -14.72 -1.48
CA ALA A 715 -37.45 -14.70 -2.37
C ALA A 715 -38.37 -15.91 -2.13
N ASP A 716 -37.78 -17.09 -1.94
CA ASP A 716 -38.53 -18.32 -1.62
C ASP A 716 -39.27 -18.19 -0.27
N ALA A 717 -38.65 -17.55 0.73
CA ALA A 717 -39.29 -17.28 2.02
C ALA A 717 -40.46 -16.28 1.90
N MET A 718 -40.32 -15.22 1.10
CA MET A 718 -41.43 -14.29 0.83
C MET A 718 -42.62 -14.97 0.16
N ILE A 719 -42.36 -15.91 -0.75
CA ILE A 719 -43.40 -16.71 -1.40
C ILE A 719 -44.04 -17.67 -0.39
N ALA A 720 -43.26 -18.30 0.48
CA ALA A 720 -43.79 -19.18 1.53
C ALA A 720 -44.71 -18.42 2.50
N ASP A 721 -44.35 -17.19 2.90
CA ASP A 721 -45.16 -16.34 3.78
C ASP A 721 -46.51 -15.95 3.12
N SER A 722 -46.57 -15.90 1.79
CA SER A 722 -47.81 -15.58 1.06
C SER A 722 -48.95 -16.58 1.28
N ALA A 723 -48.64 -17.81 1.72
CA ALA A 723 -49.65 -18.83 2.01
C ALA A 723 -50.64 -18.41 3.12
N GLY A 724 -50.28 -17.43 3.95
CA GLY A 724 -51.13 -16.88 5.00
C GLY A 724 -51.93 -15.63 4.61
N ALA A 725 -51.77 -15.09 3.40
CA ALA A 725 -52.33 -13.81 2.97
C ALA A 725 -53.61 -13.97 2.11
N LYS A 726 -54.51 -12.97 2.13
CA LYS A 726 -55.67 -12.89 1.23
C LYS A 726 -55.30 -12.45 -0.19
N SER A 727 -54.12 -11.87 -0.40
CA SER A 727 -53.60 -11.45 -1.72
C SER A 727 -52.21 -12.05 -2.01
N PRO A 728 -52.10 -13.37 -2.31
CA PRO A 728 -50.81 -14.05 -2.49
C PRO A 728 -50.01 -13.51 -3.69
N ASP A 729 -50.68 -13.10 -4.76
CA ASP A 729 -50.05 -12.61 -6.00
C ASP A 729 -49.18 -11.36 -5.77
N ALA A 730 -49.54 -10.51 -4.80
CA ALA A 730 -48.76 -9.32 -4.46
C ALA A 730 -47.36 -9.67 -3.92
N TYR A 731 -47.24 -10.77 -3.18
CA TYR A 731 -45.99 -11.25 -2.60
C TYR A 731 -45.11 -11.93 -3.65
N VAL A 732 -45.71 -12.68 -4.58
CA VAL A 732 -44.99 -13.30 -5.71
C VAL A 732 -44.35 -12.22 -6.60
N GLU A 733 -45.10 -11.16 -6.94
CA GLU A 733 -44.55 -10.06 -7.75
C GLU A 733 -43.45 -9.30 -7.01
N ALA A 734 -43.60 -9.06 -5.69
CA ALA A 734 -42.55 -8.46 -4.88
C ALA A 734 -41.29 -9.35 -4.79
N ALA A 735 -41.44 -10.67 -4.63
CA ALA A 735 -40.32 -11.62 -4.58
C ALA A 735 -39.52 -11.66 -5.90
N LYS A 736 -40.20 -11.56 -7.04
CA LYS A 736 -39.56 -11.49 -8.37
C LYS A 736 -38.66 -10.26 -8.55
N THR A 737 -38.88 -9.18 -7.80
CA THR A 737 -37.96 -8.01 -7.84
C THR A 737 -36.61 -8.31 -7.20
N ILE A 738 -36.52 -9.31 -6.32
CA ILE A 738 -35.29 -9.69 -5.62
C ILE A 738 -34.56 -10.78 -6.41
N TYR A 739 -35.27 -11.87 -6.71
CA TYR A 739 -34.72 -13.02 -7.40
C TYR A 739 -35.72 -13.54 -8.43
N ASN A 740 -35.24 -13.78 -9.64
CA ASN A 740 -36.02 -14.37 -10.72
C ASN A 740 -35.12 -15.25 -11.60
N GLU A 741 -35.68 -16.32 -12.16
CA GLU A 741 -34.97 -17.25 -13.04
C GLU A 741 -35.47 -17.14 -14.50
N PRO A 742 -34.60 -17.36 -15.50
CA PRO A 742 -33.14 -17.57 -15.38
C PRO A 742 -32.39 -16.29 -14.95
N LEU A 743 -31.20 -16.46 -14.35
CA LEU A 743 -30.35 -15.33 -13.93
C LEU A 743 -29.65 -14.63 -15.09
N ASP A 744 -29.49 -15.32 -16.22
CA ASP A 744 -28.91 -14.75 -17.43
C ASP A 744 -29.93 -13.85 -18.12
N VAL A 745 -29.49 -12.66 -18.49
CA VAL A 745 -30.33 -11.64 -19.13
C VAL A 745 -29.79 -11.32 -20.52
N VAL A 746 -30.69 -11.21 -21.50
CA VAL A 746 -30.35 -10.87 -22.88
C VAL A 746 -31.41 -9.92 -23.40
N GLY A 747 -30.99 -8.75 -23.88
CA GLY A 747 -31.93 -7.75 -24.42
C GLY A 747 -31.36 -6.35 -24.53
N ALA A 748 -32.04 -5.52 -25.31
CA ALA A 748 -31.77 -4.09 -25.38
C ALA A 748 -32.33 -3.38 -24.13
N PRO A 749 -31.75 -2.24 -23.71
CA PRO A 749 -32.22 -1.49 -22.52
C PRO A 749 -33.70 -1.12 -22.56
N THR A 750 -34.26 -0.95 -23.76
CA THR A 750 -35.67 -0.60 -23.98
C THR A 750 -36.64 -1.77 -23.88
N ASP A 751 -36.13 -3.00 -23.80
CA ASP A 751 -36.98 -4.19 -23.79
C ASP A 751 -37.80 -4.26 -22.49
N PRO A 752 -39.10 -4.62 -22.56
CA PRO A 752 -39.95 -4.69 -21.37
C PRO A 752 -39.44 -5.63 -20.26
N GLN A 753 -38.68 -6.67 -20.64
CA GLN A 753 -38.03 -7.59 -19.70
C GLN A 753 -36.88 -6.92 -18.93
N CYS A 754 -36.15 -6.00 -19.56
CA CYS A 754 -35.04 -5.26 -18.94
C CYS A 754 -35.52 -4.20 -17.94
N GLN A 755 -36.79 -3.77 -18.04
CA GLN A 755 -37.41 -2.86 -17.07
C GLN A 755 -37.84 -3.54 -15.76
N LYS A 756 -37.84 -4.88 -15.71
CA LYS A 756 -38.31 -5.68 -14.57
C LYS A 756 -37.24 -6.65 -14.05
N LEU A 757 -35.97 -6.30 -14.23
CA LEU A 757 -34.86 -7.14 -13.78
C LEU A 757 -34.83 -7.25 -12.26
N SER A 758 -34.66 -8.48 -11.78
CA SER A 758 -34.44 -8.72 -10.36
C SER A 758 -33.04 -8.27 -9.93
N LEU A 759 -32.85 -8.00 -8.64
CA LEU A 759 -31.53 -7.68 -8.08
C LEU A 759 -30.47 -8.73 -8.42
N ALA A 760 -30.83 -10.01 -8.25
CA ALA A 760 -29.94 -11.13 -8.59
C ALA A 760 -29.55 -11.15 -10.08
N GLN A 761 -30.49 -10.83 -10.98
CA GLN A 761 -30.20 -10.74 -12.43
C GLN A 761 -29.24 -9.58 -12.74
N GLN A 762 -29.47 -8.39 -12.15
CA GLN A 762 -28.58 -7.23 -12.32
C GLN A 762 -27.17 -7.51 -11.80
N PHE A 763 -27.08 -8.10 -10.60
CA PHE A 763 -25.81 -8.48 -9.98
C PHE A 763 -25.07 -9.55 -10.78
N ASN A 764 -25.78 -10.58 -11.24
CA ASN A 764 -25.20 -11.64 -12.07
C ASN A 764 -24.68 -11.10 -13.41
N GLN A 765 -25.45 -10.23 -14.08
CA GLN A 765 -25.01 -9.59 -15.33
C GLN A 765 -23.78 -8.70 -15.12
N PHE A 766 -23.70 -7.98 -14.00
CA PHE A 766 -22.54 -7.14 -13.72
C PHE A 766 -21.25 -7.95 -13.50
N PHE A 767 -21.30 -9.06 -12.76
CA PHE A 767 -20.10 -9.84 -12.44
C PHE A 767 -19.77 -10.98 -13.40
N LYS A 768 -20.79 -11.66 -13.95
CA LYS A 768 -20.64 -12.84 -14.81
C LYS A 768 -21.08 -12.60 -16.26
N GLY A 769 -21.70 -11.46 -16.56
CA GLY A 769 -22.21 -11.15 -17.89
C GLY A 769 -21.12 -11.04 -18.96
N VAL A 770 -21.53 -11.24 -20.21
CA VAL A 770 -20.68 -11.11 -21.40
C VAL A 770 -21.31 -10.08 -22.33
N GLY A 771 -20.64 -8.94 -22.53
CA GLY A 771 -21.23 -7.82 -23.27
C GLY A 771 -22.25 -7.04 -22.45
N GLU A 772 -22.46 -5.78 -22.82
CA GLU A 772 -23.57 -4.97 -22.32
C GLU A 772 -24.93 -5.60 -22.69
N GLN A 773 -25.74 -5.90 -21.67
CA GLN A 773 -27.11 -6.42 -21.82
C GLN A 773 -28.04 -5.64 -20.90
N CYS A 774 -29.24 -5.32 -21.37
CA CYS A 774 -30.22 -4.52 -20.63
C CYS A 774 -29.68 -3.19 -20.07
N GLY A 775 -28.66 -2.60 -20.73
CA GLY A 775 -28.00 -1.37 -20.27
C GLY A 775 -27.04 -1.57 -19.09
N ILE A 776 -26.71 -2.82 -18.76
CA ILE A 776 -25.77 -3.18 -17.69
C ILE A 776 -24.49 -3.68 -18.33
N LYS A 777 -23.42 -2.90 -18.15
CA LYS A 777 -22.07 -3.27 -18.58
C LYS A 777 -21.42 -4.18 -17.55
N PRO A 778 -20.84 -5.32 -17.95
CA PRO A 778 -20.06 -6.15 -17.04
C PRO A 778 -18.87 -5.36 -16.45
N ILE A 779 -18.49 -5.67 -15.21
CA ILE A 779 -17.39 -5.01 -14.48
C ILE A 779 -16.07 -4.98 -15.27
N LYS A 780 -15.83 -5.99 -16.11
CA LYS A 780 -14.68 -6.02 -17.02
C LYS A 780 -14.70 -4.84 -17.98
N GLU A 781 -15.77 -4.69 -18.76
CA GLU A 781 -15.93 -3.58 -19.72
C GLU A 781 -15.97 -2.23 -19.01
N TYR A 782 -16.52 -2.21 -17.80
CA TYR A 782 -16.58 -1.02 -16.96
C TYR A 782 -15.20 -0.54 -16.48
N MET A 783 -14.32 -1.47 -16.09
CA MET A 783 -12.92 -1.14 -15.79
C MET A 783 -12.16 -0.64 -17.01
N GLU A 784 -12.50 -1.15 -18.19
CA GLU A 784 -11.89 -0.72 -19.45
C GLU A 784 -12.27 0.72 -19.77
N SER A 785 -13.56 1.07 -19.70
CA SER A 785 -14.02 2.44 -19.91
C SER A 785 -13.42 3.40 -18.89
N TYR A 786 -13.34 2.99 -17.62
CA TYR A 786 -12.71 3.79 -16.57
C TYR A 786 -11.26 4.17 -16.92
N LEU A 787 -10.42 3.19 -17.30
CA LEU A 787 -9.01 3.44 -17.62
C LEU A 787 -8.83 4.31 -18.88
N ASP A 788 -9.63 4.07 -19.93
CA ASP A 788 -9.56 4.83 -21.19
C ASP A 788 -9.96 6.30 -21.00
N GLU A 789 -10.93 6.55 -20.13
CA GLU A 789 -11.43 7.90 -19.85
C GLU A 789 -10.48 8.69 -18.96
N GLN A 790 -9.92 8.07 -17.91
CA GLN A 790 -8.92 8.72 -17.08
C GLN A 790 -7.69 9.11 -17.91
N ARG A 791 -7.29 8.26 -18.86
CA ARG A 791 -6.24 8.55 -19.84
C ARG A 791 -6.60 9.74 -20.74
N SER A 792 -7.83 9.80 -21.22
CA SER A 792 -8.30 10.88 -22.11
C SER A 792 -8.44 12.21 -21.38
N ALA A 793 -8.78 12.19 -20.09
CA ALA A 793 -8.96 13.37 -19.27
C ALA A 793 -7.64 14.01 -18.80
N ASN A 794 -6.55 13.23 -18.69
CA ASN A 794 -5.28 13.70 -18.17
C ASN A 794 -4.09 13.15 -18.98
N GLY A 795 -3.40 14.03 -19.72
CA GLY A 795 -2.23 13.66 -20.52
C GLY A 795 -1.07 13.06 -19.72
N GLU A 796 -1.01 13.31 -18.40
CA GLU A 796 0.01 12.77 -17.49
C GLU A 796 -0.44 11.50 -16.75
N TYR A 797 -1.66 11.00 -16.99
CA TYR A 797 -2.25 9.85 -16.27
C TYR A 797 -1.38 8.60 -16.31
N GLN A 798 -0.63 8.42 -17.41
CA GLN A 798 0.31 7.32 -17.58
C GLN A 798 1.40 7.32 -16.50
N ASN A 799 1.93 8.49 -16.13
CA ASN A 799 3.11 8.62 -15.26
C ASN A 799 2.75 9.04 -13.84
N TYR A 800 1.64 9.76 -13.67
CA TYR A 800 1.24 10.38 -12.42
C TYR A 800 -0.19 10.01 -12.04
N TYR A 801 -0.39 9.74 -10.76
CA TYR A 801 -1.71 9.64 -10.16
C TYR A 801 -2.11 11.02 -9.60
N THR A 802 -3.30 11.50 -9.96
CA THR A 802 -3.77 12.86 -9.65
C THR A 802 -5.05 12.82 -8.83
N THR A 803 -5.11 13.60 -7.74
CA THR A 803 -6.33 13.70 -6.90
C THR A 803 -6.31 14.98 -6.07
N SER A 804 -7.31 15.19 -5.22
CA SER A 804 -7.39 16.33 -4.30
C SER A 804 -8.01 16.00 -2.94
N PHE A 805 -7.77 16.88 -1.97
CA PHE A 805 -8.48 16.93 -0.67
C PHE A 805 -8.73 18.39 -0.27
N LEU A 806 -9.62 18.62 0.70
CA LEU A 806 -9.89 19.94 1.29
C LEU A 806 -9.20 20.09 2.64
N ARG A 807 -8.53 21.22 2.86
CA ARG A 807 -7.96 21.61 4.16
C ARG A 807 -9.08 22.10 5.08
N LEU A 808 -9.12 21.56 6.30
CA LEU A 808 -9.95 22.09 7.38
C LEU A 808 -9.34 23.38 7.93
N ASN A 809 -10.15 24.40 8.15
CA ASN A 809 -9.70 25.69 8.68
C ASN A 809 -9.28 25.58 10.16
N GLN A 810 -8.54 26.57 10.69
CA GLN A 810 -8.05 26.57 12.09
C GLN A 810 -9.15 26.53 13.18
N GLY A 811 -10.43 26.61 12.84
CA GLY A 811 -11.57 26.45 13.76
C GLY A 811 -12.38 25.15 13.58
N GLU A 812 -12.05 24.33 12.58
CA GLU A 812 -12.68 23.03 12.33
C GLU A 812 -11.84 21.91 12.99
N THR A 813 -12.49 20.85 13.50
CA THR A 813 -11.81 19.77 14.25
C THR A 813 -11.77 18.45 13.47
N PRO A 814 -10.60 17.79 13.35
CA PRO A 814 -9.27 18.26 13.78
C PRO A 814 -8.71 19.34 12.82
N PRO A 815 -8.05 20.39 13.33
CA PRO A 815 -7.49 21.44 12.48
C PRO A 815 -6.35 20.89 11.62
N PHE A 816 -6.25 21.36 10.39
CA PHE A 816 -5.15 20.99 9.51
C PHE A 816 -3.86 21.74 9.92
N ASP A 817 -2.90 21.01 10.50
CA ASP A 817 -1.55 21.53 10.76
C ASP A 817 -0.52 20.81 9.87
N PRO A 818 -0.01 21.47 8.81
CA PRO A 818 1.03 20.91 7.95
C PRO A 818 2.28 20.46 8.70
N ASN A 819 2.63 21.10 9.83
CA ASN A 819 3.84 20.77 10.59
C ASN A 819 3.75 19.41 11.29
N ILE A 820 2.54 18.99 11.65
CA ILE A 820 2.26 17.75 12.38
C ILE A 820 1.89 16.63 11.40
N LEU A 821 1.16 17.00 10.34
CA LEU A 821 0.56 16.04 9.41
C LEU A 821 1.50 15.65 8.28
N MET A 822 2.29 16.57 7.72
CA MET A 822 3.19 16.23 6.61
C MET A 822 4.42 15.52 7.13
N SER A 823 4.59 14.24 6.75
CA SER A 823 5.65 13.37 7.27
C SER A 823 6.77 13.09 6.26
N ALA A 824 6.69 13.62 5.03
CA ALA A 824 7.78 13.60 4.05
C ALA A 824 9.06 14.27 4.59
N TYR A 825 10.22 13.81 4.12
CA TYR A 825 11.51 14.29 4.59
C TYR A 825 11.69 15.79 4.37
N SER A 826 12.04 16.51 5.44
CA SER A 826 12.56 17.87 5.42
C SER A 826 13.69 17.92 6.45
N PRO A 827 14.96 18.14 6.04
CA PRO A 827 16.06 18.21 7.01
C PRO A 827 15.79 19.31 8.05
N GLY A 828 15.99 19.02 9.34
CA GLY A 828 15.89 20.00 10.45
C GLY A 828 15.13 19.54 11.70
N ARG A 829 15.00 20.44 12.69
CA ARG A 829 14.36 20.21 14.02
C ARG A 829 12.91 19.70 13.97
N ARG A 830 12.25 19.85 12.82
CA ARG A 830 10.87 19.38 12.55
C ARG A 830 10.69 17.86 12.65
N GLN A 831 11.77 17.08 12.61
CA GLN A 831 11.68 15.62 12.55
C GLN A 831 11.84 14.91 13.90
N GLY A 832 11.80 15.68 14.99
CA GLY A 832 11.97 15.15 16.34
C GLY A 832 13.41 14.74 16.64
N ALA A 833 14.37 15.10 15.78
CA ALA A 833 15.78 15.10 16.13
C ALA A 833 16.05 16.34 16.98
N GLU A 834 16.31 16.13 18.28
CA GLU A 834 16.88 17.18 19.11
C GLU A 834 18.31 17.51 18.65
N PRO A 835 18.85 18.71 18.99
CA PRO A 835 20.23 19.07 18.67
C PRO A 835 21.29 18.09 19.21
N ASN A 836 20.93 17.26 20.19
CA ASN A 836 21.77 16.20 20.75
C ASN A 836 21.70 14.86 19.97
N GLY A 837 20.93 14.79 18.87
CA GLY A 837 20.74 13.59 18.06
C GLY A 837 19.73 12.58 18.62
N THR A 838 19.01 12.89 19.71
CA THR A 838 17.92 12.06 20.20
C THR A 838 16.69 12.21 19.31
N MET A 839 16.04 11.08 19.01
CA MET A 839 14.91 11.00 18.10
C MET A 839 13.61 10.84 18.90
N ILE A 840 12.74 11.84 18.85
CA ILE A 840 11.39 11.87 19.44
C ILE A 840 10.39 11.76 18.29
N THR A 841 9.24 11.10 18.48
CA THR A 841 8.17 11.14 17.47
C THR A 841 7.61 12.57 17.36
N PRO A 842 7.42 13.16 16.15
CA PRO A 842 6.71 14.43 15.97
C PRO A 842 5.32 14.58 16.62
N SER A 843 4.66 13.48 16.99
CA SER A 843 3.40 13.49 17.75
C SER A 843 3.59 13.51 19.28
N GLY A 844 4.83 13.40 19.79
CA GLY A 844 5.12 13.31 21.22
C GLY A 844 4.63 12.01 21.89
N VAL A 845 4.29 10.99 21.11
CA VAL A 845 3.65 9.75 21.55
C VAL A 845 4.64 8.58 21.39
N ASP A 846 5.30 8.20 22.48
CA ASP A 846 6.25 7.07 22.52
C ASP A 846 5.50 5.75 22.65
N LEU A 847 5.06 5.20 21.52
CA LEU A 847 4.41 3.89 21.46
C LEU A 847 5.25 2.95 20.63
N GLY A 848 5.35 1.68 21.06
CA GLY A 848 5.89 0.60 20.22
C GLY A 848 5.18 0.46 18.86
N ILE A 849 3.97 1.03 18.75
CA ILE A 849 3.11 1.12 17.56
C ILE A 849 3.60 2.23 16.59
N ALA A 850 4.30 3.25 17.12
CA ALA A 850 4.70 4.49 16.46
C ALA A 850 6.16 4.51 15.99
N ARG A 851 6.84 3.37 15.93
CA ARG A 851 8.28 3.32 15.61
C ARG A 851 8.54 3.91 14.21
N ARG A 852 9.09 5.13 14.18
CA ARG A 852 9.46 5.81 12.94
C ARG A 852 10.76 5.20 12.43
N ASN A 853 10.85 4.96 11.13
CA ASN A 853 12.15 4.99 10.45
C ASN A 853 12.29 6.41 9.91
N VAL A 854 13.34 7.10 10.33
CA VAL A 854 13.64 8.44 9.82
C VAL A 854 14.47 8.28 8.54
N TYR A 855 14.32 9.22 7.62
CA TYR A 855 15.10 9.20 6.39
C TYR A 855 16.56 9.48 6.70
N SER A 856 17.37 8.48 6.44
CA SER A 856 18.82 8.52 6.48
C SER A 856 19.34 7.43 5.55
N THR A 857 20.60 7.47 5.18
CA THR A 857 21.27 6.32 4.58
C THR A 857 22.43 6.00 5.51
N LYS A 858 22.42 4.79 6.08
CA LYS A 858 23.50 4.34 6.96
C LYS A 858 24.41 3.40 6.21
N PHE A 859 25.70 3.66 6.38
CA PHE A 859 26.72 2.72 5.97
C PHE A 859 26.62 1.47 6.84
N VAL A 860 26.57 0.34 6.16
CA VAL A 860 26.55 -0.98 6.78
C VAL A 860 27.77 -1.72 6.25
N PRO A 861 28.57 -2.36 7.12
CA PRO A 861 29.65 -3.21 6.68
C PRO A 861 29.15 -4.24 5.65
N VAL A 862 29.81 -4.34 4.50
CA VAL A 862 29.40 -5.28 3.43
C VAL A 862 29.42 -6.73 3.92
N ASN A 863 30.26 -7.02 4.92
CA ASN A 863 30.37 -8.31 5.58
C ASN A 863 29.06 -8.76 6.26
N ASP A 864 28.23 -7.82 6.70
CA ASP A 864 26.96 -8.11 7.37
C ASP A 864 25.89 -8.62 6.38
N PHE A 865 26.11 -8.43 5.08
CA PHE A 865 25.22 -8.91 4.02
C PHE A 865 25.55 -10.31 3.50
N LEU A 866 26.62 -10.95 3.99
CA LEU A 866 27.08 -12.24 3.46
C LEU A 866 26.31 -13.44 4.01
N ILE A 867 26.19 -14.47 3.18
CA ILE A 867 25.76 -15.80 3.63
C ILE A 867 26.86 -16.38 4.53
N ARG A 868 26.59 -16.44 5.84
CA ARG A 868 27.43 -17.16 6.82
C ARG A 868 26.74 -18.45 7.27
N PRO A 869 27.48 -19.57 7.45
CA PRO A 869 26.98 -20.69 8.23
C PRO A 869 26.93 -20.27 9.70
N VAL A 870 25.73 -20.08 10.26
CA VAL A 870 25.58 -19.55 11.63
C VAL A 870 25.49 -20.70 12.64
N THR A 871 26.56 -20.93 13.40
CA THR A 871 26.48 -21.42 14.78
C THR A 871 26.51 -20.20 15.71
N GLY A 872 25.34 -19.72 16.16
CA GLY A 872 25.24 -18.69 17.20
C GLY A 872 24.34 -17.48 16.90
N SER A 873 23.13 -17.52 17.49
CA SER A 873 22.29 -16.43 18.02
C SER A 873 21.92 -15.21 17.17
N GLY A 874 20.61 -15.02 16.97
CA GLY A 874 19.96 -13.99 16.15
C GLY A 874 19.99 -12.55 16.66
N ILE A 875 21.08 -12.14 17.30
CA ILE A 875 21.30 -10.76 17.78
C ILE A 875 21.85 -9.86 16.64
N MET A 876 22.66 -10.40 15.72
CA MET A 876 23.22 -9.62 14.61
C MET A 876 22.18 -9.22 13.54
N THR A 877 21.13 -10.03 13.35
CA THR A 877 20.05 -9.76 12.38
C THR A 877 19.16 -8.57 12.77
N LEU A 878 19.07 -8.27 14.07
CA LEU A 878 18.20 -7.23 14.62
C LEU A 878 18.78 -5.83 14.45
N GLY A 879 20.10 -5.65 14.64
CA GLY A 879 20.80 -4.38 14.41
C GLY A 879 20.85 -3.96 12.92
N LEU A 880 20.69 -4.92 12.01
CA LEU A 880 20.52 -4.68 10.57
C LEU A 880 19.11 -4.17 10.21
N LEU A 881 18.11 -4.45 11.04
CA LEU A 881 16.70 -4.12 10.78
C LEU A 881 16.24 -2.87 11.55
N HIS A 882 16.87 -2.51 12.68
CA HIS A 882 16.44 -1.44 13.58
C HIS A 882 17.43 -0.26 13.69
N GLU A 883 16.92 0.93 14.00
CA GLU A 883 17.72 2.14 14.32
C GLU A 883 18.18 2.19 15.80
N ASN A 884 17.51 1.45 16.70
CA ASN A 884 17.81 1.42 18.14
C ASN A 884 17.80 -0.02 18.69
N ASP A 885 18.79 -0.37 19.51
CA ASP A 885 19.02 -1.72 20.08
C ASP A 885 18.02 -2.11 21.19
N GLN A 886 17.12 -1.20 21.62
CA GLN A 886 16.45 -1.33 22.91
C GLN A 886 15.13 -2.12 22.93
N SER A 887 14.58 -2.60 21.81
CA SER A 887 13.50 -3.62 21.83
C SER A 887 13.18 -4.22 20.47
N THR A 888 13.01 -5.53 20.42
CA THR A 888 12.56 -6.27 19.23
C THR A 888 11.06 -6.03 18.99
N VAL A 889 10.68 -5.77 17.73
CA VAL A 889 9.26 -5.81 17.33
C VAL A 889 8.90 -7.28 17.12
N PRO A 890 7.75 -7.79 17.62
CA PRO A 890 7.32 -9.18 17.42
C PRO A 890 7.26 -9.61 15.95
N ASP A 891 7.09 -8.64 15.02
CA ASP A 891 7.11 -8.88 13.57
C ASP A 891 8.46 -9.35 13.02
N VAL A 892 9.54 -9.22 13.80
CA VAL A 892 10.93 -9.37 13.35
C VAL A 892 11.65 -10.55 14.02
N THR A 893 11.00 -11.21 14.98
CA THR A 893 11.57 -12.34 15.72
C THR A 893 11.57 -13.61 14.87
N GLY A 894 12.74 -14.25 14.71
CA GLY A 894 12.88 -15.52 13.98
C GLY A 894 12.95 -15.41 12.45
N LEU A 895 13.13 -14.20 11.89
CA LEU A 895 13.25 -14.00 10.45
C LEU A 895 14.57 -14.50 9.86
N ASN A 896 14.50 -15.04 8.64
CA ASN A 896 15.66 -15.38 7.84
C ASN A 896 15.74 -14.45 6.62
N ILE A 897 16.80 -13.64 6.54
CA ILE A 897 17.02 -12.76 5.37
C ILE A 897 17.46 -13.64 4.20
N GLU A 898 16.72 -13.60 3.09
CA GLU A 898 16.94 -14.49 1.95
C GLU A 898 17.78 -13.88 0.81
N ASN A 899 17.82 -12.55 0.69
CA ASN A 899 18.52 -11.86 -0.39
C ASN A 899 19.94 -11.40 0.01
N LYS A 900 20.77 -12.34 0.48
CA LYS A 900 22.15 -12.08 0.92
C LYS A 900 23.14 -12.02 -0.26
N LEU A 901 24.31 -11.42 -0.05
CA LEU A 901 25.43 -11.45 -1.00
C LEU A 901 26.14 -12.81 -0.95
N LEU A 902 26.60 -13.29 -2.11
CA LEU A 902 27.40 -14.51 -2.19
C LEU A 902 28.85 -14.23 -1.75
N PRO A 903 29.49 -15.14 -0.99
CA PRO A 903 30.91 -14.99 -0.62
C PRO A 903 31.85 -14.84 -1.82
N ASP A 904 31.53 -15.48 -2.94
CA ASP A 904 32.31 -15.41 -4.19
C ASP A 904 32.32 -14.00 -4.81
N ASP A 905 31.35 -13.14 -4.49
CA ASP A 905 31.36 -11.75 -4.95
C ASP A 905 32.43 -10.90 -4.23
N LEU A 906 33.03 -11.45 -3.15
CA LEU A 906 34.05 -10.83 -2.32
C LEU A 906 35.40 -11.58 -2.35
N THR A 907 35.73 -12.31 -3.43
CA THR A 907 36.91 -13.19 -3.60
C THR A 907 38.29 -12.69 -3.09
N GLU A 908 38.44 -11.42 -2.74
CA GLU A 908 39.66 -10.87 -2.11
C GLU A 908 39.69 -11.02 -0.57
N TYR A 909 38.59 -11.41 0.08
CA TYR A 909 38.52 -11.63 1.54
C TYR A 909 38.68 -13.09 1.97
N SER A 910 38.67 -14.06 1.04
CA SER A 910 38.83 -15.50 1.38
C SER A 910 40.22 -15.86 1.92
N SER A 911 41.17 -14.91 1.92
CA SER A 911 42.53 -15.10 2.43
C SER A 911 42.82 -14.29 3.71
N ILE A 912 41.83 -13.62 4.29
CA ILE A 912 42.00 -12.90 5.56
C ILE A 912 40.93 -13.41 6.54
N ASP A 913 41.25 -14.51 7.21
CA ASP A 913 40.61 -14.86 8.48
C ASP A 913 40.79 -13.68 9.45
N PHE A 914 39.69 -13.15 9.98
CA PHE A 914 39.69 -12.27 11.15
C PHE A 914 39.29 -13.08 12.39
#